data_AF-A0A7J4RVU5-F1
#
_entry.id   AF-A0A7J4RVU5-F1
#
_cell.length_a   1.000
_cell.length_b   1.000
_cell.length_c   1.000
_cell.angle_alpha   90.00
_cell.angle_beta   90.00
_cell.angle_gamma   90.00
#
_symmetry.space_group_name_H-M   'P 1'
#
loop_
_entity.id
_entity.type
_entity.pdbx_description
1 polymer ?
#
loop_
_entity_poly.entity_id
_entity_poly.type
_entity_poly.pdbx_seq_one_letter_code
_entity_poly.pdbx_strand_id
1 'polypeptide(L)'
;MEEKTLTLRNSPAPMLGWLMAPLAVMLAIAAIMVAGIDFDLELNNLTPLLIVAVGAILGITPRVLKENGVVKLSSSALSLATLGAIMIGHQALVNLTDFGAFTALQFLAVAFGVYFFDSRGRHEIATILTFAMIGINVGMIAVGHYNTTLDPSFKIGDDIIPQALDYQRQALGYIFFSYLSIFVALGILVSVVTRGILNPAAEEGWFGKIAPHTGGYNSATLPLQIASIVWILAHVGSLYHFESVSMADKLGIIYADGYHGHFGFWGAFFTGVVAMIVAGMAAERWYTRSMFIGSMWLLYLVSSWYESGMWEAEQLEGTWGALIWLGFTFFICVGIYMISTHEKYGGWSNLDDHEYSGARKFWNAHWASLMIGAAFFFGLVIRVQWYIVPSMNAFGTGNWDMTGGSDPWYMKRVVDYILANNAHLIFDADRSYPLGGVNPRPPLFTWSIALASMALEPMLGDDAVWFAILGLPAIYGALTVFPIASIARDNFGNATGVVAAWLIAFMPAHVSHSTWALADHDAFVMLFISMGFMFWFKAIKHSGNERLTKSTSPKISSILRSFSIVANEKRAAMSFAVLAGVSFGVTSLAWKGFIVGPSILFLAYFVQVALNMFRRKDSTTINALFLAMLFSNLLMALPFYGHPQLALVLDGTGLQPFLFVLGFTMAISYVTTGFRDKPWLLVLGTLFAAAVVFFTVLFVLKQLEISNAWDVLFTGSGYFTKTKIFGTVAEANAPDRGQLFAQLGPIVLVLALSMGFYSLYSTFRNKNQSHLFFGIWIFTASYMSWTAARFMFNATPAVAVLGAWGIVALWDKANWSGLVRTWKKFG
;
A
#
# COMPACT_ATOMS: atom_id res chain seq x y z
N MET A 1 -20.47 -7.11 50.73
CA MET A 1 -19.23 -6.92 51.50
C MET A 1 -18.35 -8.12 51.16
N GLU A 2 -17.27 -8.06 50.40
CA GLU A 2 -16.44 -6.96 49.87
C GLU A 2 -16.45 -6.99 48.34
N GLU A 3 -16.56 -5.81 47.75
CA GLU A 3 -16.29 -5.58 46.34
C GLU A 3 -14.77 -5.62 46.15
N LYS A 4 -14.23 -6.75 45.66
CA LYS A 4 -12.82 -6.82 45.25
C LYS A 4 -12.64 -5.94 44.02
N THR A 5 -12.34 -4.67 44.26
CA THR A 5 -11.70 -3.78 43.30
C THR A 5 -10.39 -4.43 42.86
N LEU A 6 -10.41 -5.12 41.72
CA LEU A 6 -9.20 -5.51 40.98
C LEU A 6 -8.56 -4.22 40.46
N THR A 7 -7.82 -3.53 41.31
CA THR A 7 -6.78 -2.60 40.89
C THR A 7 -5.69 -3.45 40.23
N LEU A 8 -5.83 -3.66 38.92
CA LEU A 8 -4.73 -4.11 38.07
C LEU A 8 -3.54 -3.20 38.36
N ARG A 9 -2.45 -3.81 38.79
CA ARG A 9 -1.21 -3.15 39.19
C ARG A 9 -0.82 -2.12 38.12
N ASN A 10 -0.77 -0.83 38.49
CA ASN A 10 0.17 0.09 37.85
C ASN A 10 1.53 -0.62 37.84
N SER A 11 2.28 -0.55 36.74
CA SER A 11 3.60 -1.19 36.61
C SER A 11 4.41 -1.08 37.92
N PRO A 12 5.09 -2.15 38.40
CA PRO A 12 5.80 -2.13 39.68
C PRO A 12 6.82 -0.99 39.83
N ALA A 13 7.23 -0.32 38.75
CA ALA A 13 7.75 1.03 38.77
C ALA A 13 7.67 1.60 37.33
N PRO A 14 6.92 2.70 37.06
CA PRO A 14 6.79 3.28 35.72
C PRO A 14 8.13 3.61 35.05
N MET A 15 9.17 3.89 35.83
CA MET A 15 10.52 4.18 35.37
C MET A 15 11.24 2.98 34.73
N LEU A 16 10.84 1.73 35.02
CA LEU A 16 11.48 0.54 34.45
C LEU A 16 11.32 0.46 32.92
N GLY A 17 10.28 1.08 32.37
CA GLY A 17 10.10 1.17 30.91
C GLY A 17 11.24 1.93 30.20
N TRP A 18 11.97 2.80 30.91
CA TRP A 18 13.14 3.48 30.35
C TRP A 18 14.34 2.55 30.11
N LEU A 19 14.39 1.36 30.73
CA LEU A 19 15.48 0.41 30.55
C LEU A 19 15.47 -0.30 29.18
N MET A 20 14.36 -0.20 28.44
CA MET A 20 14.22 -0.86 27.13
C MET A 20 15.18 -0.31 26.08
N ALA A 21 15.40 1.00 26.07
CA ALA A 21 16.28 1.63 25.11
C ALA A 21 17.77 1.34 25.39
N PRO A 22 18.27 1.44 26.64
CA PRO A 22 19.62 0.96 26.99
C PRO A 22 19.83 -0.53 26.70
N LEU A 23 18.83 -1.38 26.95
CA LEU A 23 18.91 -2.81 26.61
C LEU A 23 19.09 -3.03 25.10
N ALA A 24 18.34 -2.30 24.27
CA ALA A 24 18.49 -2.38 22.82
C ALA A 24 19.90 -1.97 22.37
N VAL A 25 20.48 -0.91 22.95
CA VAL A 25 21.86 -0.48 22.68
C VAL A 25 22.88 -1.52 23.14
N MET A 26 22.72 -2.11 24.32
CA MET A 26 23.64 -3.16 24.80
C MET A 26 23.62 -4.39 23.89
N LEU A 27 22.43 -4.80 23.42
CA LEU A 27 22.31 -5.91 22.47
C LEU A 27 22.88 -5.56 21.09
N ALA A 28 22.79 -4.29 20.66
CA ALA A 28 23.49 -3.79 19.47
C ALA A 28 25.01 -3.92 19.59
N ILE A 29 25.59 -3.46 20.69
CA ILE A 29 27.04 -3.58 20.94
C ILE A 29 27.44 -5.06 20.98
N ALA A 30 26.69 -5.90 21.68
CA ALA A 30 26.96 -7.34 21.73
C ALA A 30 26.89 -7.99 20.34
N ALA A 31 25.90 -7.62 19.51
CA ALA A 31 25.79 -8.13 18.15
C ALA A 31 26.99 -7.74 17.28
N ILE A 32 27.45 -6.49 17.36
CA ILE A 32 28.65 -6.00 16.66
C ILE A 32 29.88 -6.81 17.07
N MET A 33 30.09 -6.98 18.38
CA MET A 33 31.24 -7.72 18.92
C MET A 33 31.22 -9.21 18.54
N VAL A 34 30.06 -9.86 18.66
CA VAL A 34 29.91 -11.31 18.35
C VAL A 34 30.07 -11.56 16.85
N ALA A 35 29.61 -10.65 16.00
CA ALA A 35 29.78 -10.75 14.55
C ALA A 35 31.21 -10.45 14.10
N GLY A 36 32.08 -9.96 14.98
CA GLY A 36 33.45 -9.59 14.61
C GLY A 36 33.51 -8.37 13.68
N ILE A 37 32.48 -7.51 13.71
CA ILE A 37 32.42 -6.31 12.89
C ILE A 37 33.48 -5.32 13.40
N ASP A 38 34.37 -4.89 12.51
CA ASP A 38 35.37 -3.86 12.79
C ASP A 38 34.69 -2.50 12.97
N PHE A 39 34.38 -2.15 14.22
CA PHE A 39 33.71 -0.93 14.60
C PHE A 39 34.24 -0.43 15.95
N ASP A 40 34.82 0.75 15.94
CA ASP A 40 35.38 1.36 17.14
C ASP A 40 34.26 1.87 18.06
N LEU A 41 34.26 1.39 19.31
CA LEU A 41 33.24 1.66 20.33
C LEU A 41 33.48 2.99 21.06
N GLU A 42 34.06 3.96 20.37
CA GLU A 42 34.20 5.33 20.86
C GLU A 42 32.84 6.06 20.94
N LEU A 43 32.77 7.07 21.81
CA LEU A 43 31.55 7.82 22.07
C LEU A 43 30.95 8.42 20.79
N ASN A 44 31.78 8.97 19.90
CA ASN A 44 31.31 9.59 18.66
C ASN A 44 30.58 8.60 17.75
N ASN A 45 31.13 7.39 17.60
CA ASN A 45 30.56 6.33 16.78
C ASN A 45 29.30 5.71 17.42
N LEU A 46 29.24 5.65 18.74
CA LEU A 46 28.05 5.17 19.47
C LEU A 46 26.95 6.23 19.59
N THR A 47 27.24 7.50 19.36
CA THR A 47 26.27 8.59 19.59
C THR A 47 24.98 8.46 18.77
N PRO A 48 24.98 8.06 17.48
CA PRO A 48 23.73 7.80 16.75
C PRO A 48 22.81 6.77 17.42
N LEU A 49 23.37 5.66 17.93
CA LEU A 49 22.63 4.65 18.71
C LEU A 49 22.06 5.26 20.01
N LEU A 50 22.86 6.07 20.71
CA LEU A 50 22.45 6.74 21.94
C LEU A 50 21.36 7.79 21.69
N ILE A 51 21.41 8.53 20.58
CA ILE A 51 20.39 9.51 20.19
C ILE A 51 19.04 8.81 19.96
N VAL A 52 19.02 7.67 19.27
CA VAL A 52 17.80 6.86 19.11
C VAL A 52 17.28 6.40 20.47
N ALA A 53 18.17 5.97 21.36
CA ALA A 53 17.76 5.55 22.71
C ALA A 53 17.18 6.71 23.53
N VAL A 54 17.78 7.90 23.47
CA VAL A 54 17.27 9.13 24.11
C VAL A 54 15.91 9.50 23.53
N GLY A 55 15.73 9.41 22.22
CA GLY A 55 14.42 9.64 21.57
C GLY A 55 13.35 8.68 22.08
N ALA A 56 13.67 7.38 22.20
CA ALA A 56 12.74 6.39 22.76
C ALA A 56 12.37 6.68 24.21
N ILE A 57 13.35 7.05 25.06
CA ILE A 57 13.11 7.45 26.46
C ILE A 57 12.21 8.69 26.52
N LEU A 58 12.47 9.69 25.67
CA LEU A 58 11.65 10.90 25.57
C LEU A 58 10.21 10.57 25.16
N GLY A 59 10.01 9.60 24.26
CA GLY A 59 8.69 9.13 23.84
C GLY A 59 7.89 8.46 24.98
N ILE A 60 8.56 7.74 25.88
CA ILE A 60 7.94 7.05 27.04
C ILE A 60 7.68 8.02 28.21
N THR A 61 8.49 9.08 28.32
CA THR A 61 8.49 10.02 29.44
C THR A 61 7.11 10.58 29.81
N PRO A 62 6.21 10.96 28.88
CA PRO A 62 4.89 11.48 29.20
C PRO A 62 4.04 10.53 30.05
N ARG A 63 4.06 9.23 29.75
CA ARG A 63 3.37 8.21 30.54
C ARG A 63 3.95 8.16 31.95
N VAL A 64 5.27 8.05 32.05
CA VAL A 64 5.99 7.92 33.33
C VAL A 64 5.73 9.11 34.24
N LEU A 65 5.73 10.33 33.70
CA LEU A 65 5.43 11.56 34.46
C LEU A 65 3.98 11.59 34.95
N LYS A 66 3.03 11.11 34.14
CA LYS A 66 1.61 11.06 34.46
C LYS A 66 1.30 10.00 35.52
N GLU A 67 1.83 8.79 35.37
CA GLU A 67 1.63 7.68 36.29
C GLU A 67 2.26 7.93 37.67
N ASN A 68 3.40 8.63 37.72
CA ASN A 68 4.05 9.02 38.97
C ASN A 68 3.44 10.28 39.62
N GLY A 69 2.42 10.89 39.01
CA GLY A 69 1.78 12.11 39.54
C GLY A 69 2.66 13.36 39.57
N VAL A 70 3.79 13.35 38.85
CA VAL A 70 4.78 14.44 38.83
C VAL A 70 4.22 15.69 38.12
N VAL A 71 3.35 15.49 37.14
CA VAL A 71 2.81 16.56 36.28
C VAL A 71 1.27 16.54 36.27
N LYS A 72 0.63 17.67 36.62
CA LYS A 72 -0.83 17.86 36.61
C LYS A 72 -1.36 18.49 35.30
N LEU A 73 -0.79 18.15 34.16
CA LEU A 73 -1.22 18.65 32.85
C LEU A 73 -2.36 17.80 32.28
N SER A 74 -3.22 18.41 31.45
CA SER A 74 -4.19 17.65 30.64
C SER A 74 -3.45 16.77 29.63
N SER A 75 -4.09 15.68 29.18
CA SER A 75 -3.44 14.76 28.22
C SER A 75 -3.12 15.45 26.89
N SER A 76 -3.95 16.42 26.47
CA SER A 76 -3.69 17.25 25.29
C SER A 76 -2.51 18.21 25.50
N ALA A 77 -2.40 18.85 26.66
CA ALA A 77 -1.29 19.75 26.98
C ALA A 77 0.04 19.01 27.07
N LEU A 78 0.04 17.83 27.71
CA LEU A 78 1.21 16.97 27.77
C LEU A 78 1.63 16.50 26.37
N SER A 79 0.67 16.08 25.54
CA SER A 79 0.93 15.71 24.14
C SER A 79 1.56 16.84 23.32
N LEU A 80 1.06 18.06 23.48
CA LEU A 80 1.58 19.23 22.76
C LEU A 80 2.98 19.59 23.25
N ALA A 81 3.22 19.54 24.57
CA ALA A 81 4.54 19.78 25.15
C ALA A 81 5.57 18.74 24.69
N THR A 82 5.20 17.46 24.64
CA THR A 82 6.07 16.40 24.13
C THR A 82 6.38 16.60 22.65
N LEU A 83 5.38 16.92 21.83
CA LEU A 83 5.61 17.19 20.42
C LEU A 83 6.52 18.41 20.21
N GLY A 84 6.32 19.48 20.98
CA GLY A 84 7.21 20.64 20.99
C GLY A 84 8.65 20.28 21.35
N ALA A 85 8.86 19.50 22.42
CA ALA A 85 10.18 19.04 22.85
C ALA A 85 10.86 18.16 21.78
N ILE A 86 10.11 17.26 21.14
CA ILE A 86 10.61 16.42 20.05
C ILE A 86 11.05 17.28 18.85
N MET A 87 10.24 18.27 18.45
CA MET A 87 10.58 19.16 17.34
C MET A 87 11.80 20.04 17.64
N ILE A 88 11.91 20.56 18.87
CA ILE A 88 13.09 21.30 19.32
C ILE A 88 14.32 20.39 19.33
N GLY A 89 14.21 19.17 19.86
CA GLY A 89 15.29 18.19 19.87
C GLY A 89 15.76 17.82 18.46
N HIS A 90 14.83 17.61 17.52
CA HIS A 90 15.14 17.40 16.11
C HIS A 90 15.91 18.61 15.53
N GLN A 91 15.40 19.83 15.73
CA GLN A 91 16.06 21.02 15.19
C GLN A 91 17.44 21.26 15.83
N ALA A 92 17.60 20.96 17.11
CA ALA A 92 18.88 21.01 17.80
C ALA A 92 19.88 20.02 17.21
N LEU A 93 19.47 18.77 16.94
CA LEU A 93 20.33 17.79 16.27
C LEU A 93 20.76 18.25 14.88
N VAL A 94 19.83 18.82 14.09
CA VAL A 94 20.14 19.28 12.72
C VAL A 94 21.12 20.46 12.70
N ASN A 95 21.00 21.42 13.62
CA ASN A 95 21.72 22.70 13.51
C ASN A 95 22.83 22.89 14.55
N LEU A 96 22.85 22.09 15.62
CA LEU A 96 23.80 22.24 16.74
C LEU A 96 24.73 21.03 16.89
N THR A 97 24.60 20.00 16.05
CA THR A 97 25.44 18.80 16.09
C THR A 97 25.90 18.37 14.70
N ASP A 98 27.02 17.66 14.64
CA ASP A 98 27.59 17.15 13.39
C ASP A 98 27.10 15.74 13.03
N PHE A 99 26.09 15.19 13.74
CA PHE A 99 25.58 13.83 13.52
C PHE A 99 24.67 13.68 12.30
N GLY A 100 24.47 14.77 11.55
CA GLY A 100 23.73 14.80 10.30
C GLY A 100 22.21 14.64 10.46
N ALA A 101 21.48 14.90 9.38
CA ALA A 101 20.02 14.88 9.43
C ALA A 101 19.42 13.47 9.47
N PHE A 102 20.17 12.45 9.03
CA PHE A 102 19.73 11.06 9.15
C PHE A 102 19.48 10.69 10.62
N THR A 103 20.44 10.99 11.50
CA THR A 103 20.34 10.76 12.94
C THR A 103 19.23 11.60 13.57
N ALA A 104 19.08 12.86 13.14
CA ALA A 104 18.00 13.73 13.60
C ALA A 104 16.61 13.18 13.20
N LEU A 105 16.46 12.67 11.98
CA LEU A 105 15.22 12.04 11.52
C LEU A 105 14.92 10.78 12.33
N GLN A 106 15.92 9.93 12.59
CA GLN A 106 15.75 8.74 13.42
C GLN A 106 15.27 9.11 14.82
N PHE A 107 15.84 10.17 15.42
CA PHE A 107 15.38 10.72 16.69
C PHE A 107 13.91 11.15 16.63
N LEU A 108 13.52 11.91 15.61
CA LEU A 108 12.14 12.36 15.42
C LEU A 108 11.19 11.18 15.28
N ALA A 109 11.53 10.21 14.42
CA ALA A 109 10.73 9.03 14.13
C ALA A 109 10.54 8.15 15.39
N VAL A 110 11.63 7.87 16.12
CA VAL A 110 11.55 7.05 17.33
C VAL A 110 10.83 7.78 18.46
N ALA A 111 11.13 9.06 18.70
CA ALA A 111 10.52 9.80 19.80
C ALA A 111 9.02 10.01 19.58
N PHE A 112 8.63 10.41 18.37
CA PHE A 112 7.22 10.56 18.01
C PHE A 112 6.49 9.22 17.96
N GLY A 113 7.08 8.20 17.33
CA GLY A 113 6.45 6.90 17.16
C GLY A 113 6.26 6.16 18.48
N VAL A 114 7.29 6.17 19.34
CA VAL A 114 7.20 5.60 20.70
C VAL A 114 6.13 6.33 21.49
N TYR A 115 6.12 7.67 21.49
CA TYR A 115 5.05 8.45 22.12
C TYR A 115 3.66 8.09 21.57
N PHE A 116 3.51 7.98 20.25
CA PHE A 116 2.24 7.69 19.58
C PHE A 116 1.65 6.34 19.99
N PHE A 117 2.50 5.30 20.09
CA PHE A 117 2.06 3.96 20.48
C PHE A 117 1.88 3.84 22.00
N ASP A 118 2.82 4.36 22.77
CA ASP A 118 2.81 4.27 24.23
C ASP A 118 1.62 5.02 24.84
N SER A 119 1.32 6.23 24.35
CA SER A 119 0.16 7.03 24.78
C SER A 119 -1.20 6.40 24.49
N ARG A 120 -1.24 5.40 23.59
CA ARG A 120 -2.44 4.62 23.24
C ARG A 120 -2.46 3.23 23.87
N GLY A 121 -1.60 2.96 24.85
CA GLY A 121 -1.54 1.68 25.53
C GLY A 121 -0.95 0.55 24.70
N ARG A 122 -0.21 0.85 23.61
CA ARG A 122 0.43 -0.14 22.71
C ARG A 122 1.93 -0.27 23.00
N HIS A 123 2.27 -0.61 24.24
CA HIS A 123 3.62 -0.56 24.78
C HIS A 123 4.60 -1.53 24.08
N GLU A 124 4.15 -2.69 23.64
CA GLU A 124 4.97 -3.66 22.92
C GLU A 124 5.36 -3.14 21.54
N ILE A 125 4.45 -2.44 20.84
CA ILE A 125 4.74 -1.84 19.53
C ILE A 125 5.77 -0.70 19.68
N ALA A 126 5.65 0.09 20.76
CA ALA A 126 6.66 1.10 21.09
C ALA A 126 8.04 0.46 21.29
N THR A 127 8.11 -0.67 22.01
CA THR A 127 9.35 -1.44 22.20
C THR A 127 9.91 -1.96 20.86
N ILE A 128 9.08 -2.59 20.04
CA ILE A 128 9.48 -3.12 18.72
C ILE A 128 10.02 -1.99 17.85
N LEU A 129 9.40 -0.81 17.87
CA LEU A 129 9.89 0.36 17.14
C LEU A 129 11.26 0.82 17.63
N THR A 130 11.49 0.89 18.95
CA THR A 130 12.81 1.23 19.50
C THR A 130 13.88 0.27 19.01
N PHE A 131 13.63 -1.04 19.10
CA PHE A 131 14.56 -2.06 18.62
C PHE A 131 14.77 -1.98 17.11
N ALA A 132 13.73 -1.75 16.32
CA ALA A 132 13.84 -1.60 14.87
C ALA A 132 14.73 -0.40 14.48
N MET A 133 14.58 0.74 15.15
CA MET A 133 15.40 1.94 14.88
C MET A 133 16.87 1.75 15.28
N ILE A 134 17.13 1.01 16.37
CA ILE A 134 18.49 0.57 16.71
C ILE A 134 19.01 -0.42 15.65
N GLY A 135 18.17 -1.33 15.17
CA GLY A 135 18.48 -2.26 14.09
C GLY A 135 18.88 -1.58 12.78
N ILE A 136 18.29 -0.42 12.45
CA ILE A 136 18.74 0.40 11.31
C ILE A 136 20.19 0.84 11.51
N ASN A 137 20.55 1.33 12.70
CA ASN A 137 21.93 1.74 12.99
C ASN A 137 22.91 0.56 12.93
N VAL A 138 22.55 -0.58 13.54
CA VAL A 138 23.38 -1.80 13.47
C VAL A 138 23.54 -2.28 12.02
N GLY A 139 22.47 -2.24 11.23
CA GLY A 139 22.52 -2.56 9.81
C GLY A 139 23.44 -1.62 9.03
N MET A 140 23.41 -0.31 9.31
CA MET A 140 24.33 0.66 8.68
C MET A 140 25.79 0.40 9.07
N ILE A 141 26.05 0.12 10.36
CA ILE A 141 27.38 -0.24 10.85
C ILE A 141 27.90 -1.50 10.15
N ALA A 142 27.07 -2.54 10.06
CA ALA A 142 27.40 -3.76 9.34
C ALA A 142 27.69 -3.48 7.86
N VAL A 143 26.83 -2.75 7.17
CA VAL A 143 27.07 -2.33 5.77
C VAL A 143 28.39 -1.60 5.61
N GLY A 144 28.73 -0.69 6.51
CA GLY A 144 30.01 0.03 6.49
C GLY A 144 31.23 -0.90 6.53
N HIS A 145 31.20 -1.91 7.41
CA HIS A 145 32.23 -2.94 7.46
C HIS A 145 32.26 -3.78 6.18
N TYR A 146 31.11 -4.29 5.73
CA TYR A 146 31.09 -5.18 4.58
C TYR A 146 31.41 -4.50 3.25
N ASN A 147 31.15 -3.21 3.14
CA ASN A 147 31.47 -2.41 1.95
C ASN A 147 32.98 -2.38 1.65
N THR A 148 33.85 -2.55 2.65
CA THR A 148 35.30 -2.65 2.43
C THR A 148 35.77 -4.08 2.16
N THR A 149 34.98 -5.09 2.55
CA THR A 149 35.33 -6.51 2.38
C THR A 149 34.84 -7.11 1.06
N LEU A 150 33.69 -6.66 0.55
CA LEU A 150 33.09 -7.19 -0.68
C LEU A 150 33.73 -6.50 -1.89
N ASP A 151 34.12 -7.27 -2.92
CA ASP A 151 34.85 -6.75 -4.09
C ASP A 151 33.89 -6.10 -5.13
N PRO A 152 33.96 -4.77 -5.34
CA PRO A 152 33.14 -4.07 -6.33
C PRO A 152 33.60 -4.28 -7.78
N SER A 153 34.76 -4.91 -7.99
CA SER A 153 35.42 -5.08 -9.28
C SER A 153 35.90 -6.51 -9.50
N PHE A 154 35.07 -7.45 -9.06
CA PHE A 154 35.31 -8.88 -9.20
C PHE A 154 35.63 -9.27 -10.65
N LYS A 155 36.65 -10.12 -10.82
CA LYS A 155 37.17 -10.56 -12.12
C LYS A 155 36.85 -12.02 -12.38
N ILE A 156 36.51 -12.34 -13.62
CA ILE A 156 36.49 -13.72 -14.14
C ILE A 156 37.56 -13.79 -15.23
N GLY A 157 38.62 -14.57 -14.98
CA GLY A 157 39.84 -14.49 -15.78
C GLY A 157 40.50 -13.12 -15.60
N ASP A 158 40.81 -12.44 -16.71
CA ASP A 158 41.43 -11.10 -16.70
C ASP A 158 40.41 -9.94 -16.76
N ASP A 159 39.13 -10.24 -17.05
CA ASP A 159 38.10 -9.24 -17.27
C ASP A 159 37.29 -8.95 -16.00
N ILE A 160 37.10 -7.66 -15.69
CA ILE A 160 36.21 -7.21 -14.62
C ILE A 160 34.77 -7.35 -15.09
N ILE A 161 33.92 -7.95 -14.26
CA ILE A 161 32.49 -8.04 -14.56
C ILE A 161 31.88 -6.63 -14.45
N PRO A 162 31.22 -6.10 -15.50
CA PRO A 162 30.62 -4.76 -15.48
C PRO A 162 29.58 -4.55 -14.37
N GLN A 163 28.97 -5.63 -13.88
CA GLN A 163 27.91 -5.65 -12.88
C GLN A 163 28.41 -5.97 -11.46
N ALA A 164 29.72 -6.12 -11.24
CA ALA A 164 30.27 -6.47 -9.92
C ALA A 164 29.84 -5.50 -8.81
N LEU A 165 29.81 -4.20 -9.12
CA LEU A 165 29.32 -3.16 -8.20
C LEU A 165 27.84 -3.35 -7.81
N ASP A 166 27.01 -3.77 -8.76
CA ASP A 166 25.58 -4.00 -8.51
C ASP A 166 25.37 -5.21 -7.62
N TYR A 167 26.13 -6.27 -7.85
CA TYR A 167 26.15 -7.46 -7.00
C TYR A 167 26.61 -7.14 -5.58
N GLN A 168 27.65 -6.32 -5.44
CA GLN A 168 28.12 -5.83 -4.14
C GLN A 168 27.00 -5.07 -3.41
N ARG A 169 26.32 -4.13 -4.09
CA ARG A 169 25.20 -3.37 -3.52
C ARG A 169 24.03 -4.26 -3.09
N GLN A 170 23.71 -5.30 -3.85
CA GLN A 170 22.69 -6.28 -3.47
C GLN A 170 23.07 -7.06 -2.21
N ALA A 171 24.32 -7.51 -2.11
CA ALA A 171 24.84 -8.18 -0.92
C ALA A 171 24.81 -7.25 0.33
N LEU A 172 25.19 -5.98 0.18
CA LEU A 172 25.06 -4.98 1.26
C LEU A 172 23.60 -4.78 1.69
N GLY A 173 22.67 -4.74 0.74
CA GLY A 173 21.24 -4.70 1.03
C GLY A 173 20.77 -5.91 1.84
N TYR A 174 21.19 -7.11 1.45
CA TYR A 174 20.93 -8.35 2.22
C TYR A 174 21.41 -8.24 3.67
N ILE A 175 22.63 -7.76 3.90
CA ILE A 175 23.23 -7.61 5.23
C ILE A 175 22.42 -6.62 6.07
N PHE A 176 22.14 -5.44 5.52
CA PHE A 176 21.32 -4.42 6.18
C PHE A 176 19.97 -4.98 6.63
N PHE A 177 19.22 -5.60 5.70
CA PHE A 177 17.89 -6.10 6.00
C PHE A 177 17.90 -7.29 6.97
N SER A 178 18.97 -8.11 6.97
CA SER A 178 19.13 -9.20 7.93
C SER A 178 19.34 -8.69 9.36
N TYR A 179 20.23 -7.72 9.56
CA TYR A 179 20.41 -7.09 10.88
C TYR A 179 19.14 -6.36 11.34
N LEU A 180 18.47 -5.63 10.45
CA LEU A 180 17.18 -5.00 10.76
C LEU A 180 16.14 -6.04 11.20
N SER A 181 16.04 -7.17 10.48
CA SER A 181 15.07 -8.23 10.79
C SER A 181 15.38 -8.91 12.12
N ILE A 182 16.65 -9.15 12.44
CA ILE A 182 17.09 -9.65 13.75
C ILE A 182 16.62 -8.71 14.85
N PHE A 183 16.84 -7.40 14.72
CA PHE A 183 16.45 -6.42 15.73
C PHE A 183 14.93 -6.27 15.87
N VAL A 184 14.17 -6.35 14.78
CA VAL A 184 12.70 -6.39 14.83
C VAL A 184 12.22 -7.65 15.59
N ALA A 185 12.78 -8.82 15.28
CA ALA A 185 12.44 -10.07 15.96
C ALA A 185 12.87 -10.07 17.43
N LEU A 186 14.04 -9.49 17.76
CA LEU A 186 14.47 -9.24 19.14
C LEU A 186 13.51 -8.30 19.87
N GLY A 187 13.06 -7.23 19.21
CA GLY A 187 12.04 -6.33 19.75
C GLY A 187 10.74 -7.06 20.08
N ILE A 188 10.29 -7.99 19.22
CA ILE A 188 9.13 -8.84 19.48
C ILE A 188 9.40 -9.72 20.71
N LEU A 189 10.51 -10.45 20.73
CA LEU A 189 10.88 -11.35 21.84
C LEU A 189 10.95 -10.59 23.18
N VAL A 190 11.69 -9.50 23.22
CA VAL A 190 11.88 -8.67 24.43
C VAL A 190 10.54 -8.07 24.86
N SER A 191 9.72 -7.59 23.94
CA SER A 191 8.39 -7.04 24.28
C SER A 191 7.48 -8.08 24.94
N VAL A 192 7.55 -9.34 24.50
CA VAL A 192 6.75 -10.45 25.04
C VAL A 192 7.28 -10.93 26.39
N VAL A 193 8.60 -11.04 26.54
CA VAL A 193 9.26 -11.50 27.78
C VAL A 193 9.13 -10.48 28.90
N THR A 194 9.22 -9.17 28.58
CA THR A 194 9.19 -8.08 29.57
C THR A 194 7.77 -7.55 29.83
N ARG A 195 6.76 -8.10 29.15
CA ARG A 195 5.34 -7.72 29.27
C ARG A 195 4.83 -7.88 30.70
N GLY A 196 4.29 -6.79 31.25
CA GLY A 196 3.77 -6.75 32.63
C GLY A 196 4.87 -6.63 33.70
N ILE A 197 6.14 -6.55 33.31
CA ILE A 197 7.30 -6.42 34.20
C ILE A 197 7.96 -5.06 34.03
N LEU A 198 8.56 -4.80 32.85
CA LEU A 198 9.21 -3.52 32.54
C LEU A 198 8.23 -2.52 31.94
N ASN A 199 7.34 -3.00 31.07
CA ASN A 199 6.26 -2.21 30.50
C ASN A 199 4.89 -2.78 30.93
N PRO A 200 3.87 -1.92 31.08
CA PRO A 200 2.49 -2.39 31.28
C PRO A 200 2.06 -3.32 30.14
N ALA A 201 1.21 -4.28 30.45
CA ALA A 201 0.61 -5.14 29.43
C ALA A 201 -0.41 -4.33 28.61
N ALA A 202 -0.26 -4.28 27.28
CA ALA A 202 -1.26 -3.64 26.44
C ALA A 202 -2.64 -4.31 26.57
N GLU A 203 -3.69 -3.48 26.67
CA GLU A 203 -5.09 -3.89 26.66
C GLU A 203 -5.68 -3.92 25.23
N GLU A 204 -5.11 -3.12 24.32
CA GLU A 204 -5.55 -3.00 22.93
C GLU A 204 -4.43 -3.31 21.92
N GLY A 205 -4.80 -3.53 20.66
CA GLY A 205 -3.86 -3.80 19.58
C GLY A 205 -3.40 -5.27 19.52
N TRP A 206 -2.25 -5.50 18.86
CA TRP A 206 -1.81 -6.85 18.50
C TRP A 206 -1.54 -7.75 19.70
N PHE A 207 -1.00 -7.19 20.78
CA PHE A 207 -0.66 -7.92 21.99
C PHE A 207 -1.79 -7.93 23.04
N GLY A 208 -2.89 -7.18 22.82
CA GLY A 208 -4.01 -7.09 23.75
C GLY A 208 -4.82 -8.38 23.94
N LYS A 209 -4.60 -9.39 23.09
CA LYS A 209 -5.25 -10.71 23.19
C LYS A 209 -4.43 -11.74 23.98
N ILE A 210 -3.24 -11.37 24.44
CA ILE A 210 -2.43 -12.20 25.35
C ILE A 210 -3.01 -12.07 26.75
N ALA A 211 -3.35 -13.21 27.36
CA ALA A 211 -3.92 -13.25 28.70
C ALA A 211 -2.95 -12.62 29.73
N PRO A 212 -3.47 -11.83 30.69
CA PRO A 212 -2.64 -11.29 31.77
C PRO A 212 -2.04 -12.43 32.59
N HIS A 213 -0.77 -12.28 32.96
CA HIS A 213 -0.04 -13.27 33.76
C HIS A 213 0.50 -12.63 35.03
N THR A 214 0.41 -13.35 36.14
CA THR A 214 0.95 -12.94 37.45
C THR A 214 2.19 -13.76 37.75
N GLY A 215 3.36 -13.16 37.65
CA GLY A 215 4.66 -13.82 37.85
C GLY A 215 5.76 -13.15 37.05
N GLY A 216 7.01 -13.60 37.24
CA GLY A 216 8.17 -13.06 36.51
C GLY A 216 8.36 -13.62 35.09
N TYR A 217 7.67 -14.70 34.72
CA TYR A 217 7.80 -15.32 33.40
C TYR A 217 6.49 -15.96 32.94
N ASN A 218 6.00 -15.54 31.77
CA ASN A 218 4.76 -16.05 31.20
C ASN A 218 5.02 -17.25 30.27
N SER A 219 4.87 -18.47 30.79
CA SER A 219 5.01 -19.70 29.99
C SER A 219 3.94 -19.87 28.90
N ALA A 220 2.80 -19.18 29.00
CA ALA A 220 1.74 -19.29 27.99
C ALA A 220 2.12 -18.62 26.66
N THR A 221 3.11 -17.72 26.65
CA THR A 221 3.64 -17.11 25.41
C THR A 221 4.85 -17.86 24.85
N LEU A 222 5.21 -19.01 25.41
CA LEU A 222 6.37 -19.80 24.99
C LEU A 222 6.39 -20.12 23.48
N PRO A 223 5.27 -20.51 22.82
CA PRO A 223 5.30 -20.73 21.36
C PRO A 223 5.74 -19.49 20.57
N LEU A 224 5.29 -18.31 20.97
CA LEU A 224 5.65 -17.04 20.33
C LEU A 224 7.13 -16.67 20.59
N GLN A 225 7.62 -16.93 21.80
CA GLN A 225 9.03 -16.73 22.16
C GLN A 225 9.93 -17.64 21.32
N ILE A 226 9.60 -18.94 21.23
CA ILE A 226 10.33 -19.91 20.41
C ILE A 226 10.34 -19.48 18.95
N ALA A 227 9.19 -19.08 18.38
CA ALA A 227 9.13 -18.62 17.01
C ALA A 227 10.00 -17.39 16.75
N SER A 228 10.03 -16.45 17.69
CA SER A 228 10.90 -15.26 17.58
C SER A 228 12.39 -15.65 17.65
N ILE A 229 12.75 -16.59 18.52
CA ILE A 229 14.12 -17.15 18.59
C ILE A 229 14.51 -17.85 17.30
N VAL A 230 13.63 -18.70 16.76
CA VAL A 230 13.86 -19.39 15.47
C VAL A 230 14.06 -18.37 14.34
N TRP A 231 13.28 -17.29 14.33
CA TRP A 231 13.44 -16.23 13.32
C TRP A 231 14.80 -15.52 13.45
N ILE A 232 15.22 -15.18 14.67
CA ILE A 232 16.53 -14.59 14.94
C ILE A 232 17.64 -15.55 14.48
N LEU A 233 17.58 -16.82 14.88
CA LEU A 233 18.56 -17.84 14.53
C LEU A 233 18.61 -18.12 13.03
N ALA A 234 17.49 -18.02 12.32
CA ALA A 234 17.47 -18.17 10.86
C ALA A 234 18.30 -17.07 10.18
N HIS A 235 18.16 -15.80 10.61
CA HIS A 235 18.98 -14.70 10.07
C HIS A 235 20.44 -14.79 10.54
N VAL A 236 20.70 -15.20 11.79
CA VAL A 236 22.08 -15.43 12.27
C VAL A 236 22.76 -16.56 11.49
N GLY A 237 22.07 -17.67 11.25
CA GLY A 237 22.58 -18.79 10.44
C GLY A 237 22.79 -18.40 8.98
N SER A 238 21.92 -17.56 8.43
CA SER A 238 22.06 -16.95 7.09
C SER A 238 23.33 -16.10 6.99
N LEU A 239 23.56 -15.19 7.95
CA LEU A 239 24.77 -14.37 8.01
C LEU A 239 26.04 -15.21 8.24
N TYR A 240 25.97 -16.22 9.11
CA TYR A 240 27.09 -17.14 9.34
C TYR A 240 27.46 -17.92 8.06
N HIS A 241 26.47 -18.45 7.34
CA HIS A 241 26.72 -19.13 6.08
C HIS A 241 27.30 -18.17 5.04
N PHE A 242 26.76 -16.95 4.95
CA PHE A 242 27.29 -15.90 4.08
C PHE A 242 28.77 -15.61 4.35
N GLU A 243 29.23 -15.66 5.61
CA GLU A 243 30.66 -15.51 5.90
C GLU A 243 31.53 -16.66 5.42
N SER A 244 31.00 -17.88 5.49
CA SER A 244 31.76 -19.10 5.21
C SER A 244 31.96 -19.41 3.72
N VAL A 245 31.20 -18.75 2.84
CA VAL A 245 31.23 -19.03 1.39
C VAL A 245 32.24 -18.14 0.63
N SER A 246 32.49 -18.50 -0.63
CA SER A 246 33.42 -17.76 -1.50
C SER A 246 32.91 -16.35 -1.83
N MET A 247 33.80 -15.46 -2.29
CA MET A 247 33.40 -14.12 -2.73
C MET A 247 32.37 -14.17 -3.88
N ALA A 248 32.48 -15.14 -4.80
CA ALA A 248 31.52 -15.31 -5.87
C ALA A 248 30.11 -15.65 -5.35
N ASP A 249 30.02 -16.48 -4.30
CA ASP A 249 28.77 -16.84 -3.64
C ASP A 249 28.18 -15.66 -2.84
N LYS A 250 29.02 -14.86 -2.18
CA LYS A 250 28.62 -13.64 -1.47
C LYS A 250 27.99 -12.62 -2.43
N LEU A 251 28.59 -12.46 -3.61
CA LEU A 251 28.13 -11.52 -4.64
C LEU A 251 26.97 -12.08 -5.50
N GLY A 252 26.75 -13.39 -5.51
CA GLY A 252 25.68 -13.99 -6.33
C GLY A 252 26.07 -14.15 -7.81
N ILE A 253 27.35 -14.36 -8.10
CA ILE A 253 27.88 -14.45 -9.46
C ILE A 253 27.72 -15.88 -9.99
N ILE A 254 26.56 -16.16 -10.59
CA ILE A 254 26.17 -17.52 -11.05
C ILE A 254 27.07 -18.12 -12.14
N TYR A 255 27.91 -17.31 -12.78
CA TYR A 255 28.79 -17.74 -13.86
C TYR A 255 30.23 -18.04 -13.38
N ALA A 256 30.51 -17.84 -12.09
CA ALA A 256 31.81 -18.19 -11.53
C ALA A 256 31.91 -19.70 -11.30
N ASP A 257 33.09 -20.27 -11.60
CA ASP A 257 33.35 -21.68 -11.34
C ASP A 257 33.25 -21.98 -9.84
N GLY A 258 32.51 -23.04 -9.48
CA GLY A 258 32.28 -23.43 -8.08
C GLY A 258 31.23 -22.58 -7.35
N TYR A 259 30.38 -21.84 -8.06
CA TYR A 259 29.25 -21.13 -7.47
C TYR A 259 28.17 -22.11 -6.99
N HIS A 260 27.78 -21.99 -5.72
CA HIS A 260 26.70 -22.74 -5.09
C HIS A 260 25.72 -21.85 -4.29
N GLY A 261 26.00 -20.54 -4.23
CA GLY A 261 25.18 -19.56 -3.54
C GLY A 261 25.23 -19.68 -2.02
N HIS A 262 24.30 -19.03 -1.34
CA HIS A 262 24.22 -19.04 0.12
C HIS A 262 22.76 -19.00 0.61
N PHE A 263 22.57 -19.30 1.90
CA PHE A 263 21.26 -19.17 2.54
C PHE A 263 20.96 -17.68 2.75
N GLY A 264 20.28 -17.06 1.78
CA GLY A 264 20.05 -15.61 1.75
C GLY A 264 18.83 -15.11 2.54
N PHE A 265 18.56 -13.81 2.42
CA PHE A 265 17.51 -13.08 3.17
C PHE A 265 16.15 -13.78 3.17
N TRP A 266 15.63 -14.14 1.98
CA TRP A 266 14.26 -14.62 1.83
C TRP A 266 14.05 -15.98 2.49
N GLY A 267 15.05 -16.86 2.43
CA GLY A 267 15.02 -18.14 3.12
C GLY A 267 14.90 -17.96 4.63
N ALA A 268 15.69 -17.06 5.22
CA ALA A 268 15.62 -16.73 6.64
C ALA A 268 14.30 -16.04 7.03
N PHE A 269 13.86 -15.07 6.23
CA PHE A 269 12.62 -14.33 6.45
C PHE A 269 11.40 -15.25 6.44
N PHE A 270 11.25 -16.11 5.42
CA PHE A 270 10.14 -17.05 5.34
C PHE A 270 10.21 -18.14 6.42
N THR A 271 11.41 -18.53 6.87
CA THR A 271 11.57 -19.42 8.03
C THR A 271 10.97 -18.80 9.29
N GLY A 272 11.20 -17.50 9.49
CA GLY A 272 10.54 -16.74 10.55
C GLY A 272 9.02 -16.71 10.44
N VAL A 273 8.49 -16.42 9.25
CA VAL A 273 7.04 -16.43 8.98
C VAL A 273 6.42 -17.80 9.27
N VAL A 274 7.05 -18.88 8.80
CA VAL A 274 6.60 -20.25 9.05
C VAL A 274 6.65 -20.57 10.55
N ALA A 275 7.72 -20.16 11.25
CA ALA A 275 7.82 -20.34 12.70
C ALA A 275 6.67 -19.65 13.45
N MET A 276 6.28 -18.44 13.03
CA MET A 276 5.13 -17.72 13.60
C MET A 276 3.79 -18.43 13.32
N ILE A 277 3.62 -19.02 12.14
CA ILE A 277 2.45 -19.85 11.81
C ILE A 277 2.42 -21.09 12.69
N VAL A 278 3.54 -21.80 12.82
CA VAL A 278 3.70 -22.99 13.68
C VAL A 278 3.39 -22.65 15.14
N ALA A 279 3.85 -21.51 15.64
CA ALA A 279 3.51 -21.03 16.98
C ALA A 279 2.02 -20.74 17.16
N GLY A 280 1.37 -20.14 16.16
CA GLY A 280 -0.09 -19.95 16.15
C GLY A 280 -0.86 -21.27 16.18
N MET A 281 -0.41 -22.27 15.42
CA MET A 281 -0.99 -23.61 15.44
C MET A 281 -0.78 -24.32 16.77
N ALA A 282 0.42 -24.23 17.35
CA ALA A 282 0.72 -24.78 18.66
C ALA A 282 -0.11 -24.13 19.78
N ALA A 283 -0.35 -22.82 19.69
CA ALA A 283 -1.23 -22.10 20.63
C ALA A 283 -2.69 -22.60 20.56
N GLU A 284 -3.15 -23.06 19.40
CA GLU A 284 -4.47 -23.69 19.20
C GLU A 284 -4.48 -25.21 19.49
N ARG A 285 -3.37 -25.79 19.95
CA ARG A 285 -3.15 -27.23 20.11
C ARG A 285 -3.28 -28.04 18.82
N TRP A 286 -3.09 -27.41 17.66
CA TRP A 286 -3.06 -28.08 16.36
C TRP A 286 -1.68 -28.72 16.10
N TYR A 287 -1.20 -29.52 17.05
CA TYR A 287 0.18 -30.02 17.09
C TYR A 287 0.54 -30.88 15.87
N THR A 288 -0.38 -31.69 15.37
CA THR A 288 -0.15 -32.48 14.14
C THR A 288 0.08 -31.57 12.92
N ARG A 289 -0.68 -30.48 12.80
CA ARG A 289 -0.51 -29.51 11.70
C ARG A 289 0.78 -28.72 11.85
N SER A 290 1.11 -28.35 13.09
CA SER A 290 2.34 -27.61 13.38
C SER A 290 3.58 -28.46 13.09
N MET A 291 3.59 -29.74 13.48
CA MET A 291 4.65 -30.70 13.13
C MET A 291 4.74 -30.88 11.62
N PHE A 292 3.62 -31.09 10.93
CA PHE A 292 3.60 -31.24 9.47
C PHE A 292 4.20 -30.03 8.75
N ILE A 293 3.70 -28.82 9.02
CA ILE A 293 4.20 -27.62 8.36
C ILE A 293 5.67 -27.35 8.71
N GLY A 294 6.04 -27.47 9.99
CA GLY A 294 7.42 -27.25 10.43
C GLY A 294 8.40 -28.24 9.79
N SER A 295 8.07 -29.53 9.79
CA SER A 295 8.92 -30.56 9.18
C SER A 295 8.97 -30.47 7.67
N MET A 296 7.86 -30.15 6.99
CA MET A 296 7.85 -29.95 5.54
C MET A 296 8.62 -28.70 5.11
N TRP A 297 8.55 -27.62 5.89
CA TRP A 297 9.37 -26.44 5.65
C TRP A 297 10.86 -26.72 5.83
N LEU A 298 11.25 -27.46 6.88
CA LEU A 298 12.64 -27.86 7.09
C LEU A 298 13.13 -28.76 5.96
N LEU A 299 12.30 -29.71 5.52
CA LEU A 299 12.62 -30.57 4.37
C LEU A 299 12.80 -29.74 3.11
N TYR A 300 11.91 -28.78 2.85
CA TYR A 300 12.01 -27.84 1.73
C TYR A 300 13.33 -27.05 1.77
N LEU A 301 13.73 -26.52 2.94
CA LEU A 301 15.01 -25.81 3.07
C LEU A 301 16.19 -26.72 2.73
N VAL A 302 16.24 -27.92 3.33
CA VAL A 302 17.33 -28.88 3.12
C VAL A 302 17.41 -29.34 1.66
N SER A 303 16.25 -29.60 1.03
CA SER A 303 16.19 -29.98 -0.39
C SER A 303 16.57 -28.81 -1.30
N SER A 304 16.13 -27.58 -1.00
CA SER A 304 16.52 -26.40 -1.79
C SER A 304 18.01 -26.10 -1.68
N TRP A 305 18.62 -26.34 -0.51
CA TRP A 305 20.07 -26.23 -0.34
C TRP A 305 20.83 -27.29 -1.17
N TYR A 306 20.29 -28.51 -1.26
CA TYR A 306 20.82 -29.57 -2.11
C TYR A 306 20.70 -29.21 -3.60
N GLU A 307 19.52 -28.76 -4.04
CA GLU A 307 19.29 -28.32 -5.43
C GLU A 307 20.18 -27.13 -5.83
N SER A 308 20.54 -26.29 -4.87
CA SER A 308 21.47 -25.17 -5.11
C SER A 308 22.95 -25.57 -5.07
N GLY A 309 23.26 -26.83 -4.70
CA GLY A 309 24.63 -27.33 -4.56
C GLY A 309 25.35 -26.86 -3.28
N MET A 310 24.65 -26.31 -2.28
CA MET A 310 25.26 -25.89 -1.01
C MET A 310 25.77 -27.08 -0.19
N TRP A 311 25.20 -28.26 -0.43
CA TRP A 311 25.69 -29.54 0.07
C TRP A 311 25.32 -30.63 -0.94
N GLU A 312 26.15 -31.66 -1.01
CA GLU A 312 26.01 -32.73 -1.99
C GLU A 312 26.09 -34.10 -1.31
N ALA A 313 25.44 -35.09 -1.93
CA ALA A 313 25.49 -36.48 -1.51
C ALA A 313 25.20 -37.37 -2.71
N GLU A 314 26.18 -38.18 -3.12
CA GLU A 314 26.10 -39.05 -4.31
C GLU A 314 24.85 -39.96 -4.30
N GLN A 315 24.39 -40.39 -3.11
CA GLN A 315 23.22 -41.26 -2.99
C GLN A 315 21.90 -40.56 -3.35
N LEU A 316 21.88 -39.23 -3.38
CA LEU A 316 20.71 -38.41 -3.68
C LEU A 316 20.66 -37.96 -5.15
N GLU A 317 21.61 -38.41 -5.97
CA GLU A 317 21.65 -38.10 -7.39
C GLU A 317 20.85 -39.09 -8.26
N GLY A 318 20.39 -38.61 -9.42
CA GLY A 318 19.67 -39.42 -10.40
C GLY A 318 18.31 -39.93 -9.93
N THR A 319 17.79 -40.94 -10.64
CA THR A 319 16.43 -41.48 -10.43
C THR A 319 16.24 -42.09 -9.02
N TRP A 320 17.29 -42.66 -8.45
CA TRP A 320 17.26 -43.23 -7.09
C TRP A 320 17.16 -42.13 -6.02
N GLY A 321 17.80 -40.99 -6.24
CA GLY A 321 17.67 -39.82 -5.38
C GLY A 321 16.23 -39.34 -5.23
N ALA A 322 15.47 -39.28 -6.33
CA ALA A 322 14.05 -38.91 -6.28
C ALA A 322 13.21 -39.86 -5.40
N LEU A 323 13.50 -41.16 -5.42
CA LEU A 323 12.84 -42.13 -4.55
C LEU A 323 13.25 -41.98 -3.09
N ILE A 324 14.50 -41.60 -2.82
CA ILE A 324 14.99 -41.34 -1.45
C ILE A 324 14.35 -40.07 -0.88
N TRP A 325 14.22 -38.99 -1.67
CA TRP A 325 13.49 -37.77 -1.26
C TRP A 325 12.01 -38.05 -0.98
N LEU A 326 11.37 -38.87 -1.81
CA LEU A 326 10.02 -39.38 -1.55
C LEU A 326 9.99 -40.19 -0.25
N GLY A 327 11.00 -41.03 -0.02
CA GLY A 327 11.19 -41.80 1.21
C GLY A 327 11.29 -40.91 2.45
N PHE A 328 12.14 -39.88 2.44
CA PHE A 328 12.24 -38.90 3.53
C PHE A 328 10.89 -38.25 3.82
N THR A 329 10.20 -37.79 2.78
CA THR A 329 8.86 -37.18 2.91
C THR A 329 7.88 -38.16 3.55
N PHE A 330 7.84 -39.40 3.06
CA PHE A 330 6.97 -40.46 3.57
C PHE A 330 7.27 -40.80 5.04
N PHE A 331 8.53 -41.06 5.41
CA PHE A 331 8.90 -41.43 6.77
C PHE A 331 8.71 -40.28 7.78
N ILE A 332 8.93 -39.03 7.37
CA ILE A 332 8.56 -37.87 8.19
C ILE A 332 7.05 -37.86 8.46
N CYS A 333 6.22 -38.08 7.43
CA CYS A 333 4.77 -38.16 7.59
C CYS A 333 4.33 -39.32 8.48
N VAL A 334 4.96 -40.49 8.34
CA VAL A 334 4.73 -41.65 9.22
C VAL A 334 5.10 -41.32 10.66
N GLY A 335 6.26 -40.69 10.89
CA GLY A 335 6.68 -40.26 12.22
C GLY A 335 5.69 -39.28 12.86
N ILE A 336 5.22 -38.28 12.10
CA ILE A 336 4.19 -37.34 12.54
C ILE A 336 2.90 -38.07 12.91
N TYR A 337 2.46 -39.01 12.06
CA TYR A 337 1.27 -39.82 12.33
C TYR A 337 1.42 -40.67 13.60
N MET A 338 2.55 -41.38 13.76
CA MET A 338 2.83 -42.19 14.95
C MET A 338 2.86 -41.36 16.22
N ILE A 339 3.52 -40.20 16.21
CA ILE A 339 3.55 -39.28 17.37
C ILE A 339 2.13 -38.76 17.66
N SER A 340 1.41 -38.32 16.63
CA SER A 340 0.09 -37.72 16.78
C SER A 340 -0.97 -38.69 17.31
N THR A 341 -0.86 -39.98 16.98
CA THR A 341 -1.81 -41.03 17.39
C THR A 341 -1.40 -41.74 18.68
N HIS A 342 -0.19 -41.49 19.20
CA HIS A 342 0.28 -42.16 20.40
C HIS A 342 -0.50 -41.73 21.65
N GLU A 343 -0.85 -42.68 22.52
CA GLU A 343 -1.71 -42.41 23.68
C GLU A 343 -1.07 -41.50 24.73
N LYS A 344 0.26 -41.58 24.92
CA LYS A 344 0.99 -40.86 25.99
C LYS A 344 1.48 -39.46 25.61
N TYR A 345 1.85 -39.26 24.35
CA TYR A 345 2.50 -38.04 23.86
C TYR A 345 1.89 -37.55 22.54
N GLY A 346 0.69 -38.04 22.23
CA GLY A 346 -0.18 -37.63 21.15
C GLY A 346 -1.63 -37.60 21.64
N GLY A 347 -2.59 -37.86 20.75
CA GLY A 347 -4.01 -37.92 21.11
C GLY A 347 -4.58 -36.58 21.60
N TRP A 348 -3.93 -35.47 21.24
CA TRP A 348 -4.29 -34.16 21.73
C TRP A 348 -5.65 -33.71 21.19
N SER A 349 -6.54 -33.30 22.10
CA SER A 349 -7.75 -32.61 21.70
C SER A 349 -7.41 -31.19 21.26
N ASN A 350 -7.88 -30.82 20.07
CA ASN A 350 -7.90 -29.42 19.65
C ASN A 350 -8.73 -28.60 20.65
N LEU A 351 -8.45 -27.30 20.76
CA LEU A 351 -9.33 -26.41 21.52
C LEU A 351 -10.73 -26.38 20.90
N ASP A 352 -11.75 -26.37 21.76
CA ASP A 352 -13.14 -26.28 21.33
C ASP A 352 -13.44 -24.91 20.70
N ASP A 353 -14.48 -24.85 19.87
CA ASP A 353 -14.87 -23.64 19.14
C ASP A 353 -15.31 -22.46 20.04
N HIS A 354 -15.40 -22.65 21.36
CA HIS A 354 -15.69 -21.60 22.34
C HIS A 354 -14.47 -21.19 23.20
N GLU A 355 -13.36 -21.92 23.13
CA GLU A 355 -12.14 -21.70 23.94
C GLU A 355 -10.95 -21.25 23.08
N TYR A 356 -11.13 -20.22 22.25
CA TYR A 356 -10.06 -19.73 21.38
C TYR A 356 -8.81 -19.29 22.14
N SER A 357 -7.64 -19.71 21.66
CA SER A 357 -6.34 -19.21 22.13
C SER A 357 -6.20 -17.70 21.88
N GLY A 358 -5.23 -17.07 22.55
CA GLY A 358 -4.88 -15.67 22.28
C GLY A 358 -4.49 -15.44 20.81
N ALA A 359 -3.80 -16.40 20.18
CA ALA A 359 -3.40 -16.33 18.78
C ALA A 359 -4.60 -16.33 17.83
N ARG A 360 -5.62 -17.17 18.08
CA ARG A 360 -6.84 -17.19 17.25
C ARG A 360 -7.74 -15.99 17.50
N LYS A 361 -7.81 -15.49 18.74
CA LYS A 361 -8.47 -14.20 19.03
C LYS A 361 -7.80 -13.04 18.28
N PHE A 362 -6.48 -13.02 18.24
CA PHE A 362 -5.69 -12.07 17.45
C PHE A 362 -5.98 -12.21 15.95
N TRP A 363 -5.86 -13.42 15.41
CA TRP A 363 -6.10 -13.68 13.99
C TRP A 363 -7.52 -13.29 13.58
N ASN A 364 -8.55 -13.73 14.31
CA ASN A 364 -9.94 -13.38 14.01
C ASN A 364 -10.20 -11.87 14.00
N ALA A 365 -9.50 -11.10 14.85
CA ALA A 365 -9.63 -9.65 14.90
C ALA A 365 -8.85 -8.91 13.80
N HIS A 366 -7.72 -9.46 13.35
CA HIS A 366 -6.74 -8.70 12.56
C HIS A 366 -6.32 -9.33 11.22
N TRP A 367 -6.77 -10.54 10.88
CA TRP A 367 -6.34 -11.26 9.67
C TRP A 367 -6.51 -10.42 8.41
N ALA A 368 -7.65 -9.75 8.25
CA ALA A 368 -7.93 -8.98 7.04
C ALA A 368 -6.98 -7.79 6.90
N SER A 369 -6.76 -7.04 7.99
CA SER A 369 -5.80 -5.93 8.00
C SER A 369 -4.36 -6.39 7.79
N LEU A 370 -3.97 -7.53 8.38
CA LEU A 370 -2.64 -8.10 8.21
C LEU A 370 -2.41 -8.55 6.76
N MET A 371 -3.38 -9.22 6.13
CA MET A 371 -3.25 -9.67 4.76
C MET A 371 -3.27 -8.52 3.75
N ILE A 372 -4.04 -7.45 4.00
CA ILE A 372 -3.98 -6.23 3.19
C ILE A 372 -2.63 -5.52 3.37
N GLY A 373 -2.13 -5.43 4.62
CA GLY A 373 -0.80 -4.89 4.90
C GLY A 373 0.32 -5.71 4.24
N ALA A 374 0.19 -7.04 4.22
CA ALA A 374 1.11 -7.92 3.52
C ALA A 374 1.06 -7.69 1.99
N ALA A 375 -0.13 -7.56 1.40
CA ALA A 375 -0.27 -7.23 -0.02
C ALA A 375 0.39 -5.88 -0.36
N PHE A 376 0.26 -4.87 0.51
CA PHE A 376 0.99 -3.60 0.37
C PHE A 376 2.51 -3.80 0.42
N PHE A 377 3.01 -4.54 1.42
CA PHE A 377 4.44 -4.81 1.60
C PHE A 377 5.03 -5.54 0.39
N PHE A 378 4.46 -6.68 -0.01
CA PHE A 378 4.94 -7.43 -1.18
C PHE A 378 4.73 -6.66 -2.48
N GLY A 379 3.65 -5.89 -2.59
CA GLY A 379 3.41 -4.99 -3.70
C GLY A 379 4.51 -3.94 -3.85
N LEU A 380 5.00 -3.37 -2.74
CA LEU A 380 6.13 -2.44 -2.73
C LEU A 380 7.44 -3.15 -3.09
N VAL A 381 7.72 -4.31 -2.48
CA VAL A 381 8.94 -5.10 -2.76
C VAL A 381 9.08 -5.40 -4.25
N ILE A 382 8.03 -5.92 -4.89
CA ILE A 382 8.09 -6.26 -6.32
C ILE A 382 8.32 -5.02 -7.20
N ARG A 383 7.80 -3.86 -6.81
CA ARG A 383 7.98 -2.62 -7.57
C ARG A 383 9.40 -2.07 -7.44
N VAL A 384 10.11 -2.37 -6.36
CA VAL A 384 11.44 -1.80 -6.05
C VAL A 384 12.58 -2.74 -6.43
N GLN A 385 12.50 -4.02 -6.02
CA GLN A 385 13.62 -4.96 -6.00
C GLN A 385 14.36 -5.09 -7.34
N TRP A 386 13.63 -5.08 -8.46
CA TRP A 386 14.21 -5.33 -9.78
C TRP A 386 14.89 -4.11 -10.41
N TYR A 387 14.55 -2.90 -9.97
CA TYR A 387 14.98 -1.66 -10.63
C TYR A 387 15.87 -0.78 -9.76
N ILE A 388 15.88 -0.98 -8.44
CA ILE A 388 16.65 -0.12 -7.53
C ILE A 388 18.15 -0.10 -7.87
N VAL A 389 18.79 -1.28 -7.92
CA VAL A 389 20.23 -1.35 -8.17
C VAL A 389 20.59 -0.93 -9.61
N PRO A 390 19.92 -1.45 -10.67
CA PRO A 390 20.24 -1.02 -12.04
C PRO A 390 20.04 0.48 -12.27
N SER A 391 19.07 1.12 -11.60
CA SER A 391 18.85 2.56 -11.72
C SER A 391 19.93 3.42 -11.06
N MET A 392 20.70 2.86 -10.12
CA MET A 392 21.79 3.54 -9.41
C MET A 392 23.14 3.40 -10.13
N ASN A 393 23.22 2.56 -11.15
CA ASN A 393 24.45 2.25 -11.87
C ASN A 393 24.10 1.75 -13.28
N ALA A 394 23.63 2.67 -14.12
CA ALA A 394 23.15 2.32 -15.43
C ALA A 394 24.25 1.79 -16.34
N PHE A 395 23.92 0.75 -17.11
CA PHE A 395 24.87 0.09 -17.99
C PHE A 395 25.47 1.07 -19.01
N GLY A 396 26.80 1.20 -19.00
CA GLY A 396 27.55 2.04 -19.93
C GLY A 396 27.81 3.47 -19.45
N THR A 397 26.99 4.03 -18.55
CA THR A 397 27.21 5.40 -18.01
C THR A 397 27.70 5.41 -16.56
N GLY A 398 27.38 4.37 -15.77
CA GLY A 398 27.69 4.31 -14.35
C GLY A 398 26.91 5.30 -13.48
N ASN A 399 25.92 5.98 -14.05
CA ASN A 399 25.15 7.04 -13.40
C ASN A 399 23.72 6.59 -13.09
N TRP A 400 22.96 7.47 -12.45
CA TRP A 400 21.51 7.32 -12.27
C TRP A 400 20.76 7.24 -13.60
N ASP A 401 19.75 6.37 -13.67
CA ASP A 401 18.91 6.21 -14.87
C ASP A 401 17.44 5.94 -14.53
N MET A 402 16.57 6.25 -15.50
CA MET A 402 15.12 6.16 -15.42
C MET A 402 14.57 5.27 -16.53
N THR A 403 13.59 4.45 -16.19
CA THR A 403 12.81 3.66 -17.15
C THR A 403 11.61 4.47 -17.65
N GLY A 404 10.97 4.05 -18.74
CA GLY A 404 9.76 4.72 -19.27
C GLY A 404 9.99 5.69 -20.42
N GLY A 405 11.21 5.72 -20.98
CA GLY A 405 11.52 6.55 -22.14
C GLY A 405 11.71 8.02 -21.78
N SER A 406 11.27 8.93 -22.65
CA SER A 406 11.58 10.37 -22.55
C SER A 406 10.75 11.14 -21.53
N ASP A 407 9.54 10.68 -21.20
CA ASP A 407 8.62 11.43 -20.33
C ASP A 407 9.17 11.63 -18.90
N PRO A 408 9.73 10.60 -18.24
CA PRO A 408 10.43 10.72 -16.95
C PRO A 408 11.56 11.76 -16.92
N TRP A 409 12.36 11.84 -17.99
CA TRP A 409 13.43 12.85 -18.11
C TRP A 409 12.89 14.28 -18.18
N TYR A 410 11.73 14.47 -18.82
CA TYR A 410 11.07 15.78 -18.80
C TYR A 410 10.51 16.11 -17.41
N MET A 411 9.98 15.12 -16.69
CA MET A 411 9.56 15.31 -15.29
C MET A 411 10.73 15.71 -14.41
N LYS A 412 11.90 15.07 -14.56
CA LYS A 412 13.14 15.43 -13.85
C LYS A 412 13.55 16.87 -14.11
N ARG A 413 13.54 17.33 -15.37
CA ARG A 413 13.81 18.74 -15.71
C ARG A 413 12.86 19.71 -14.98
N VAL A 414 11.57 19.41 -14.92
CA VAL A 414 10.58 20.23 -14.20
C VAL A 414 10.86 20.24 -12.69
N VAL A 415 11.22 19.09 -12.11
CA VAL A 415 11.57 18.98 -10.69
C VAL A 415 12.82 19.78 -10.37
N ASP A 416 13.88 19.67 -11.18
CA ASP A 416 15.12 20.41 -10.99
C ASP A 416 14.88 21.92 -11.07
N TYR A 417 14.02 22.36 -11.99
CA TYR A 417 13.59 23.75 -12.06
C TYR A 417 12.86 24.21 -10.78
N ILE A 418 11.98 23.37 -10.24
CA ILE A 418 11.25 23.66 -8.99
C ILE A 418 12.24 23.78 -7.82
N LEU A 419 13.20 22.86 -7.69
CA LEU A 419 14.21 22.90 -6.63
C LEU A 419 15.09 24.14 -6.73
N ALA A 420 15.51 24.52 -7.93
CA ALA A 420 16.37 25.68 -8.15
C ALA A 420 15.64 27.03 -7.98
N ASN A 421 14.37 27.13 -8.39
CA ASN A 421 13.66 28.41 -8.49
C ASN A 421 12.50 28.57 -7.49
N ASN A 422 12.16 27.52 -6.74
CA ASN A 422 10.97 27.46 -5.89
C ASN A 422 9.66 27.84 -6.63
N ALA A 423 9.61 27.57 -7.93
CA ALA A 423 8.52 27.95 -8.82
C ALA A 423 8.21 26.83 -9.81
N HIS A 424 6.95 26.71 -10.23
CA HIS A 424 6.56 25.74 -11.24
C HIS A 424 7.00 26.19 -12.63
N LEU A 425 7.63 25.30 -13.41
CA LEU A 425 8.02 25.58 -14.79
C LEU A 425 6.78 25.69 -15.69
N ILE A 426 6.37 26.92 -16.05
CA ILE A 426 5.23 27.16 -16.94
C ILE A 426 5.64 27.23 -18.40
N PHE A 427 6.74 27.94 -18.71
CA PHE A 427 7.27 28.07 -20.06
C PHE A 427 8.71 27.58 -20.10
N ASP A 428 9.01 26.71 -21.04
CA ASP A 428 10.30 26.08 -21.22
C ASP A 428 10.90 26.50 -22.57
N ALA A 429 11.96 27.32 -22.52
CA ALA A 429 12.62 27.84 -23.71
C ALA A 429 13.33 26.75 -24.53
N ASP A 430 13.76 25.66 -23.89
CA ASP A 430 14.46 24.56 -24.55
C ASP A 430 13.49 23.59 -25.22
N ARG A 431 12.19 23.67 -24.86
CA ARG A 431 11.15 22.86 -25.47
C ARG A 431 10.86 23.39 -26.87
N SER A 432 11.18 22.63 -27.92
CA SER A 432 10.97 23.03 -29.32
C SER A 432 11.78 24.27 -29.74
N TYR A 433 13.08 24.27 -29.42
CA TYR A 433 14.00 25.33 -29.82
C TYR A 433 13.94 25.62 -31.35
N PRO A 434 13.92 26.89 -31.78
CA PRO A 434 14.11 28.12 -31.00
C PRO A 434 12.81 28.77 -30.48
N LEU A 435 11.64 28.15 -30.67
CA LEU A 435 10.35 28.77 -30.33
C LEU A 435 10.04 28.72 -28.83
N GLY A 436 10.58 27.74 -28.12
CA GLY A 436 10.15 27.42 -26.77
C GLY A 436 8.74 26.83 -26.74
N GLY A 437 8.28 26.44 -25.56
CA GLY A 437 6.97 25.84 -25.40
C GLY A 437 6.47 25.86 -23.96
N VAL A 438 5.15 25.97 -23.82
CA VAL A 438 4.48 25.85 -22.53
C VAL A 438 4.66 24.43 -21.99
N ASN A 439 4.98 24.26 -20.71
CA ASN A 439 4.95 22.98 -20.04
C ASN A 439 3.50 22.48 -19.96
N PRO A 440 3.15 21.34 -20.58
CA PRO A 440 1.79 20.85 -20.62
C PRO A 440 1.44 20.01 -19.40
N ARG A 441 2.40 19.76 -18.49
CA ARG A 441 2.26 18.82 -17.36
C ARG A 441 1.69 19.54 -16.14
N PRO A 442 0.57 19.06 -15.58
CA PRO A 442 0.03 19.59 -14.33
C PRO A 442 1.00 19.47 -13.14
N PRO A 443 0.86 20.33 -12.11
CA PRO A 443 1.94 20.58 -11.14
C PRO A 443 2.11 19.54 -10.03
N LEU A 444 1.04 18.88 -9.56
CA LEU A 444 1.10 18.19 -8.26
C LEU A 444 2.05 16.99 -8.24
N PHE A 445 2.20 16.28 -9.36
CA PHE A 445 3.13 15.15 -9.42
C PHE A 445 4.58 15.60 -9.22
N THR A 446 5.04 16.58 -9.99
CA THR A 446 6.42 17.08 -9.88
C THR A 446 6.68 17.83 -8.58
N TRP A 447 5.69 18.56 -8.05
CA TRP A 447 5.79 19.15 -6.72
C TRP A 447 5.85 18.12 -5.60
N SER A 448 5.14 17.00 -5.72
CA SER A 448 5.25 15.91 -4.73
C SER A 448 6.66 15.33 -4.68
N ILE A 449 7.33 15.22 -5.83
CA ILE A 449 8.72 14.78 -5.93
C ILE A 449 9.67 15.83 -5.37
N ALA A 450 9.49 17.10 -5.74
CA ALA A 450 10.34 18.18 -5.23
C ALA A 450 10.26 18.31 -3.71
N LEU A 451 9.06 18.25 -3.12
CA LEU A 451 8.88 18.29 -1.66
C LEU A 451 9.49 17.07 -0.96
N ALA A 452 9.37 15.88 -1.56
CA ALA A 452 10.04 14.69 -1.03
C ALA A 452 11.57 14.81 -1.12
N SER A 453 12.09 15.35 -2.22
CA SER A 453 13.51 15.65 -2.40
C SER A 453 14.01 16.63 -1.33
N MET A 454 13.31 17.75 -1.12
CA MET A 454 13.66 18.73 -0.08
C MET A 454 13.65 18.12 1.33
N ALA A 455 12.73 17.18 1.59
CA ALA A 455 12.68 16.47 2.86
C ALA A 455 13.82 15.45 3.03
N LEU A 456 14.32 14.89 1.93
CA LEU A 456 15.41 13.90 1.90
C LEU A 456 16.81 14.52 1.75
N GLU A 457 16.91 15.74 1.22
CA GLU A 457 18.15 16.49 0.97
C GLU A 457 19.07 16.53 2.20
N PRO A 458 18.58 16.77 3.44
CA PRO A 458 19.45 16.76 4.60
C PRO A 458 20.14 15.40 4.86
N MET A 459 19.60 14.31 4.33
CA MET A 459 20.09 12.93 4.52
C MET A 459 20.91 12.41 3.34
N LEU A 460 20.51 12.78 2.11
CA LEU A 460 21.03 12.20 0.87
C LEU A 460 21.80 13.23 0.02
N GLY A 461 21.87 14.49 0.44
CA GLY A 461 22.49 15.56 -0.34
C GLY A 461 21.84 15.70 -1.72
N ASP A 462 22.68 15.92 -2.73
CA ASP A 462 22.26 16.10 -4.13
C ASP A 462 21.53 14.86 -4.70
N ASP A 463 21.78 13.67 -4.16
CA ASP A 463 21.11 12.44 -4.61
C ASP A 463 19.65 12.35 -4.15
N ALA A 464 19.21 13.20 -3.22
CA ALA A 464 17.84 13.19 -2.71
C ALA A 464 16.78 13.28 -3.81
N VAL A 465 17.06 14.08 -4.86
CA VAL A 465 16.15 14.21 -6.01
C VAL A 465 16.01 12.91 -6.78
N TRP A 466 17.09 12.13 -6.90
CA TRP A 466 17.11 10.83 -7.56
C TRP A 466 16.31 9.80 -6.78
N PHE A 467 16.54 9.69 -5.47
CA PHE A 467 15.74 8.79 -4.62
C PHE A 467 14.25 9.16 -4.62
N ALA A 468 13.92 10.45 -4.60
CA ALA A 468 12.52 10.91 -4.64
C ALA A 468 11.86 10.57 -5.99
N ILE A 469 12.50 10.92 -7.11
CA ILE A 469 11.91 10.73 -8.44
C ILE A 469 11.78 9.24 -8.82
N LEU A 470 12.78 8.43 -8.46
CA LEU A 470 12.78 7.00 -8.77
C LEU A 470 11.87 6.19 -7.84
N GLY A 471 11.78 6.58 -6.56
CA GLY A 471 11.09 5.78 -5.54
C GLY A 471 9.60 6.08 -5.37
N LEU A 472 9.17 7.33 -5.55
CA LEU A 472 7.77 7.70 -5.32
C LEU A 472 6.75 6.96 -6.21
N PRO A 473 7.00 6.68 -7.50
CA PRO A 473 6.08 5.88 -8.33
C PRO A 473 5.77 4.51 -7.72
N ALA A 474 6.79 3.82 -7.19
CA ALA A 474 6.63 2.53 -6.51
C ALA A 474 5.78 2.65 -5.24
N ILE A 475 6.00 3.72 -4.46
CA ILE A 475 5.23 4.01 -3.24
C ILE A 475 3.77 4.29 -3.59
N TYR A 476 3.49 5.14 -4.58
CA TYR A 476 2.13 5.45 -5.03
C TYR A 476 1.42 4.19 -5.55
N GLY A 477 2.11 3.38 -6.35
CA GLY A 477 1.61 2.10 -6.85
C GLY A 477 1.23 1.14 -5.71
N ALA A 478 2.09 0.97 -4.71
CA ALA A 478 1.81 0.13 -3.56
C ALA A 478 0.63 0.67 -2.74
N LEU A 479 0.56 1.99 -2.51
CA LEU A 479 -0.52 2.63 -1.74
C LEU A 479 -1.90 2.42 -2.37
N THR A 480 -2.01 2.21 -3.68
CA THR A 480 -3.26 1.88 -4.39
C THR A 480 -3.94 0.62 -3.84
N VAL A 481 -3.21 -0.28 -3.19
CA VAL A 481 -3.78 -1.44 -2.49
C VAL A 481 -4.89 -1.04 -1.51
N PHE A 482 -4.70 0.05 -0.75
CA PHE A 482 -5.64 0.46 0.30
C PHE A 482 -7.02 0.93 -0.20
N PRO A 483 -7.13 1.85 -1.18
CA PRO A 483 -8.44 2.23 -1.70
C PRO A 483 -9.15 1.06 -2.39
N ILE A 484 -8.44 0.20 -3.12
CA ILE A 484 -9.02 -0.97 -3.80
C ILE A 484 -9.56 -2.00 -2.80
N ALA A 485 -8.75 -2.36 -1.80
CA ALA A 485 -9.16 -3.24 -0.72
C ALA A 485 -10.36 -2.68 0.04
N SER A 486 -10.40 -1.36 0.26
CA SER A 486 -11.51 -0.68 0.94
C SER A 486 -12.80 -0.71 0.12
N ILE A 487 -12.75 -0.45 -1.19
CA ILE A 487 -13.92 -0.56 -2.09
C ILE A 487 -14.50 -1.98 -2.02
N ALA A 488 -13.65 -3.00 -2.17
CA ALA A 488 -14.07 -4.39 -2.14
C ALA A 488 -14.61 -4.80 -0.77
N ARG A 489 -13.90 -4.46 0.32
CA ARG A 489 -14.30 -4.78 1.69
C ARG A 489 -15.64 -4.16 2.07
N ASP A 490 -15.79 -2.88 1.79
CA ASP A 490 -16.96 -2.12 2.25
C ASP A 490 -18.25 -2.53 1.49
N ASN A 491 -18.13 -3.17 0.33
CA ASN A 491 -19.28 -3.63 -0.48
C ASN A 491 -19.53 -5.15 -0.42
N PHE A 492 -18.47 -5.96 -0.28
CA PHE A 492 -18.54 -7.42 -0.43
C PHE A 492 -17.86 -8.21 0.71
N GLY A 493 -17.39 -7.55 1.77
CA GLY A 493 -16.84 -8.18 2.97
C GLY A 493 -15.31 -8.34 3.00
N ASN A 494 -14.78 -8.70 4.18
CA ASN A 494 -13.33 -8.73 4.46
C ASN A 494 -12.53 -9.64 3.53
N ALA A 495 -13.06 -10.83 3.19
CA ALA A 495 -12.38 -11.75 2.29
C ALA A 495 -12.18 -11.14 0.89
N THR A 496 -13.22 -10.50 0.37
CA THR A 496 -13.15 -9.80 -0.93
C THR A 496 -12.16 -8.65 -0.90
N GLY A 497 -12.10 -7.90 0.20
CA GLY A 497 -11.09 -6.86 0.42
C GLY A 497 -9.65 -7.39 0.36
N VAL A 498 -9.39 -8.53 1.00
CA VAL A 498 -8.07 -9.17 0.98
C VAL A 498 -7.71 -9.67 -0.42
N VAL A 499 -8.62 -10.38 -1.10
CA VAL A 499 -8.35 -10.88 -2.46
C VAL A 499 -8.11 -9.72 -3.42
N ALA A 500 -8.89 -8.64 -3.34
CA ALA A 500 -8.70 -7.45 -4.18
C ALA A 500 -7.34 -6.78 -3.93
N ALA A 501 -6.87 -6.73 -2.67
CA ALA A 501 -5.56 -6.21 -2.30
C ALA A 501 -4.42 -6.98 -2.97
N TRP A 502 -4.46 -8.32 -2.92
CA TRP A 502 -3.46 -9.17 -3.56
C TRP A 502 -3.52 -9.12 -5.09
N LEU A 503 -4.73 -9.08 -5.67
CA LEU A 503 -4.89 -8.92 -7.12
C LEU A 503 -4.24 -7.64 -7.61
N ILE A 504 -4.52 -6.47 -7.01
CA ILE A 504 -3.93 -5.21 -7.48
C ILE A 504 -2.43 -5.08 -7.17
N ALA A 505 -1.95 -5.73 -6.10
CA ALA A 505 -0.53 -5.77 -5.77
C ALA A 505 0.29 -6.45 -6.87
N PHE A 506 -0.25 -7.52 -7.48
CA PHE A 506 0.45 -8.36 -8.46
C PHE A 506 -0.06 -8.27 -9.90
N MET A 507 -1.15 -7.54 -10.18
CA MET A 507 -1.69 -7.42 -11.53
C MET A 507 -0.64 -6.80 -12.47
N PRO A 508 -0.20 -7.49 -13.54
CA PRO A 508 0.92 -7.03 -14.35
C PRO A 508 0.71 -5.65 -14.98
N ALA A 509 -0.49 -5.35 -15.49
CA ALA A 509 -0.81 -4.01 -16.01
C ALA A 509 -0.56 -2.90 -14.98
N HIS A 510 -0.86 -3.17 -13.70
CA HIS A 510 -0.68 -2.19 -12.62
C HIS A 510 0.78 -2.10 -12.20
N VAL A 511 1.47 -3.24 -12.07
CA VAL A 511 2.88 -3.29 -11.68
C VAL A 511 3.75 -2.60 -12.73
N SER A 512 3.56 -2.88 -14.02
CA SER A 512 4.43 -2.37 -15.10
C SER A 512 4.42 -0.84 -15.26
N HIS A 513 3.40 -0.16 -14.77
CA HIS A 513 3.27 1.31 -14.78
C HIS A 513 3.45 1.95 -13.38
N SER A 514 4.00 1.21 -12.42
CA SER A 514 4.22 1.71 -11.07
C SER A 514 5.48 1.15 -10.40
N THR A 515 6.52 0.87 -11.19
CA THR A 515 7.80 0.39 -10.68
C THR A 515 8.70 1.54 -10.24
N TRP A 516 9.72 1.19 -9.44
CA TRP A 516 10.87 2.06 -9.22
C TRP A 516 11.50 2.45 -10.56
N ALA A 517 12.05 3.65 -10.62
CA ALA A 517 12.64 4.27 -11.81
C ALA A 517 11.67 4.62 -12.94
N LEU A 518 10.39 4.26 -12.86
CA LEU A 518 9.38 4.69 -13.82
C LEU A 518 8.73 6.00 -13.35
N ALA A 519 9.48 7.09 -13.49
CA ALA A 519 9.09 8.39 -12.94
C ALA A 519 8.06 9.15 -13.78
N ASP A 520 6.90 8.52 -13.98
CA ASP A 520 5.74 9.15 -14.60
C ASP A 520 4.55 9.24 -13.62
N HIS A 521 3.61 10.11 -13.95
CA HIS A 521 2.46 10.46 -13.12
C HIS A 521 1.40 9.35 -13.01
N ASP A 522 1.52 8.25 -13.76
CA ASP A 522 0.52 7.17 -13.83
C ASP A 522 0.18 6.58 -12.46
N ALA A 523 1.18 6.14 -11.69
CA ALA A 523 0.97 5.56 -10.37
C ALA A 523 0.33 6.55 -9.38
N PHE A 524 0.75 7.82 -9.42
CA PHE A 524 0.16 8.90 -8.63
C PHE A 524 -1.31 9.10 -8.98
N VAL A 525 -1.61 9.19 -10.28
CA VAL A 525 -2.97 9.32 -10.80
C VAL A 525 -3.84 8.13 -10.38
N MET A 526 -3.32 6.91 -10.46
CA MET A 526 -4.08 5.69 -10.14
C MET A 526 -4.49 5.64 -8.68
N LEU A 527 -3.58 6.04 -7.77
CA LEU A 527 -3.85 6.13 -6.34
C LEU A 527 -5.03 7.07 -6.09
N PHE A 528 -4.97 8.31 -6.61
CA PHE A 528 -5.99 9.32 -6.35
C PHE A 528 -7.30 9.08 -7.10
N ILE A 529 -7.28 8.52 -8.30
CA ILE A 529 -8.51 8.05 -8.98
C ILE A 529 -9.16 6.95 -8.13
N SER A 530 -8.38 5.96 -7.67
CA SER A 530 -8.89 4.86 -6.83
C SER A 530 -9.47 5.37 -5.51
N MET A 531 -8.84 6.37 -4.89
CA MET A 531 -9.41 7.08 -3.73
C MET A 531 -10.70 7.83 -4.09
N GLY A 532 -10.77 8.48 -5.24
CA GLY A 532 -11.98 9.14 -5.77
C GLY A 532 -13.15 8.16 -5.88
N PHE A 533 -12.94 7.00 -6.50
CA PHE A 533 -13.92 5.92 -6.56
C PHE A 533 -14.27 5.39 -5.15
N MET A 534 -13.28 5.15 -4.29
CA MET A 534 -13.52 4.68 -2.91
C MET A 534 -14.44 5.63 -2.13
N PHE A 535 -14.12 6.91 -2.13
CA PHE A 535 -14.95 7.90 -1.44
C PHE A 535 -16.31 8.07 -2.10
N TRP A 536 -16.40 7.99 -3.43
CA TRP A 536 -17.69 8.01 -4.11
C TRP A 536 -18.59 6.82 -3.73
N PHE A 537 -18.06 5.59 -3.73
CA PHE A 537 -18.82 4.41 -3.28
C PHE A 537 -19.26 4.53 -1.81
N LYS A 538 -18.41 5.11 -0.94
CA LYS A 538 -18.79 5.44 0.44
C LYS A 538 -19.91 6.49 0.49
N ALA A 539 -19.88 7.52 -0.36
CA ALA A 539 -20.92 8.53 -0.45
C ALA A 539 -22.26 7.90 -0.85
N ILE A 540 -22.29 7.05 -1.87
CA ILE A 540 -23.50 6.32 -2.31
C ILE A 540 -24.03 5.40 -1.22
N LYS A 541 -23.16 4.67 -0.51
CA LYS A 541 -23.58 3.79 0.59
C LYS A 541 -24.28 4.55 1.73
N HIS A 542 -23.86 5.79 2.00
CA HIS A 542 -24.42 6.64 3.06
C HIS A 542 -25.52 7.60 2.58
N SER A 543 -25.80 7.69 1.27
CA SER A 543 -26.76 8.68 0.73
C SER A 543 -28.20 8.35 1.11
N GLY A 544 -28.55 7.07 1.11
CA GLY A 544 -29.95 6.63 1.20
C GLY A 544 -30.80 7.06 0.01
N ASN A 545 -32.09 6.72 0.05
CA ASN A 545 -33.10 7.03 -0.99
C ASN A 545 -34.29 7.83 -0.44
N GLU A 546 -34.13 8.44 0.73
CA GLU A 546 -35.19 9.15 1.42
C GLU A 546 -35.49 10.49 0.77
N ARG A 547 -36.78 10.83 0.70
CA ARG A 547 -37.23 12.15 0.29
C ARG A 547 -37.07 13.10 1.47
N LEU A 548 -36.06 13.97 1.41
CA LEU A 548 -35.75 14.91 2.49
C LEU A 548 -36.59 16.20 2.45
N THR A 549 -37.17 16.55 1.30
CA THR A 549 -38.00 17.76 1.15
C THR A 549 -39.44 17.45 0.74
N LYS A 550 -40.41 18.08 1.41
CA LYS A 550 -41.85 17.86 1.16
C LYS A 550 -42.28 18.29 -0.25
N SER A 551 -41.80 19.42 -0.75
CA SER A 551 -42.11 19.92 -2.11
C SER A 551 -40.90 20.65 -2.67
N THR A 552 -40.68 20.58 -3.98
CA THR A 552 -39.63 21.34 -4.66
C THR A 552 -40.25 22.22 -5.76
N SER A 553 -39.53 23.28 -6.16
CA SER A 553 -39.92 24.13 -7.28
C SER A 553 -38.72 24.43 -8.18
N PRO A 554 -38.94 24.85 -9.45
CA PRO A 554 -37.86 25.19 -10.37
C PRO A 554 -37.05 26.45 -9.98
N LYS A 555 -37.44 27.14 -8.90
CA LYS A 555 -36.69 28.31 -8.41
C LYS A 555 -35.32 27.87 -7.88
N ILE A 556 -34.25 28.53 -8.31
CA ILE A 556 -32.87 28.22 -7.89
C ILE A 556 -32.73 28.19 -6.36
N SER A 557 -33.36 29.12 -5.65
CA SER A 557 -33.36 29.16 -4.17
C SER A 557 -33.97 27.90 -3.53
N SER A 558 -34.98 27.30 -4.15
CA SER A 558 -35.62 26.05 -3.70
C SER A 558 -34.71 24.84 -3.87
N ILE A 559 -33.98 24.78 -4.99
CA ILE A 559 -33.00 23.74 -5.28
C ILE A 559 -31.82 23.86 -4.32
N LEU A 560 -31.25 25.06 -4.14
CA LEU A 560 -30.16 25.31 -3.20
C LEU A 560 -30.55 24.98 -1.76
N ARG A 561 -31.79 25.31 -1.34
CA ARG A 561 -32.33 24.89 -0.04
C ARG A 561 -32.38 23.38 0.09
N SER A 562 -32.81 22.67 -0.96
CA SER A 562 -32.87 21.21 -0.97
C SER A 562 -31.47 20.58 -0.83
N PHE A 563 -30.46 21.14 -1.50
CA PHE A 563 -29.07 20.69 -1.36
C PHE A 563 -28.48 21.00 0.01
N SER A 564 -28.82 22.17 0.59
CA SER A 564 -28.43 22.51 1.97
C SER A 564 -29.02 21.53 2.99
N ILE A 565 -30.27 21.09 2.80
CA ILE A 565 -30.88 20.06 3.64
C ILE A 565 -30.13 18.73 3.48
N VAL A 566 -29.79 18.31 2.25
CA VAL A 566 -28.98 17.10 2.02
C VAL A 566 -27.63 17.19 2.74
N ALA A 567 -26.95 18.33 2.68
CA ALA A 567 -25.66 18.53 3.35
C ALA A 567 -25.78 18.40 4.88
N ASN A 568 -26.88 18.89 5.47
CA ASN A 568 -27.10 18.87 6.91
C ASN A 568 -27.54 17.50 7.43
N GLU A 569 -28.41 16.79 6.70
CA GLU A 569 -28.99 15.50 7.12
C GLU A 569 -28.10 14.31 6.74
N LYS A 570 -27.39 14.39 5.60
CA LYS A 570 -26.51 13.33 5.09
C LYS A 570 -25.05 13.76 5.12
N ARG A 571 -24.59 14.29 6.26
CA ARG A 571 -23.21 14.81 6.46
C ARG A 571 -22.13 13.84 6.02
N ALA A 572 -22.23 12.57 6.43
CA ALA A 572 -21.26 11.54 6.05
C ALA A 572 -21.17 11.37 4.53
N ALA A 573 -22.32 11.27 3.84
CA ALA A 573 -22.35 11.15 2.38
C ALA A 573 -21.78 12.38 1.69
N MET A 574 -22.12 13.58 2.19
CA MET A 574 -21.60 14.85 1.67
C MET A 574 -20.09 14.98 1.84
N SER A 575 -19.55 14.64 3.03
CA SER A 575 -18.11 14.63 3.28
C SER A 575 -17.37 13.67 2.36
N PHE A 576 -17.91 12.47 2.14
CA PHE A 576 -17.32 11.52 1.20
C PHE A 576 -17.40 12.01 -0.25
N ALA A 577 -18.48 12.68 -0.66
CA ALA A 577 -18.58 13.26 -2.00
C ALA A 577 -17.56 14.39 -2.22
N VAL A 578 -17.34 15.25 -1.22
CA VAL A 578 -16.29 16.28 -1.26
C VAL A 578 -14.90 15.64 -1.31
N LEU A 579 -14.62 14.62 -0.49
CA LEU A 579 -13.34 13.90 -0.53
C LEU A 579 -13.09 13.19 -1.87
N ALA A 580 -14.14 12.65 -2.49
CA ALA A 580 -14.06 12.12 -3.85
C ALA A 580 -13.68 13.23 -4.85
N GLY A 581 -14.31 14.40 -4.74
CA GLY A 581 -14.02 15.57 -5.57
C GLY A 581 -12.60 16.10 -5.36
N VAL A 582 -12.11 16.14 -4.13
CA VAL A 582 -10.72 16.49 -3.80
C VAL A 582 -9.75 15.48 -4.42
N SER A 583 -10.05 14.19 -4.34
CA SER A 583 -9.21 13.15 -4.92
C SER A 583 -9.12 13.29 -6.45
N PHE A 584 -10.24 13.52 -7.13
CA PHE A 584 -10.25 13.84 -8.57
C PHE A 584 -9.61 15.20 -8.90
N GLY A 585 -9.67 16.17 -7.98
CA GLY A 585 -8.97 17.45 -8.06
C GLY A 585 -7.45 17.30 -7.98
N VAL A 586 -6.95 16.40 -7.14
CA VAL A 586 -5.53 16.02 -7.12
C VAL A 586 -5.15 15.37 -8.46
N THR A 587 -6.01 14.49 -8.98
CA THR A 587 -5.79 13.89 -10.31
C THR A 587 -5.78 14.94 -11.43
N SER A 588 -6.69 15.90 -11.43
CA SER A 588 -6.75 16.94 -12.47
C SER A 588 -5.50 17.83 -12.48
N LEU A 589 -4.91 18.05 -11.31
CA LEU A 589 -3.63 18.75 -11.15
C LEU A 589 -2.40 17.84 -11.31
N ALA A 590 -2.56 16.57 -11.68
CA ALA A 590 -1.46 15.66 -12.04
C ALA A 590 -1.52 15.20 -13.50
N TRP A 591 -2.72 15.05 -14.07
CA TRP A 591 -2.92 14.54 -15.42
C TRP A 591 -4.12 15.16 -16.11
N LYS A 592 -3.93 15.60 -17.36
CA LYS A 592 -5.00 16.16 -18.20
C LYS A 592 -6.12 15.17 -18.52
N GLY A 593 -5.84 13.86 -18.55
CA GLY A 593 -6.86 12.83 -18.79
C GLY A 593 -7.71 12.47 -17.56
N PHE A 594 -7.61 13.22 -16.45
CA PHE A 594 -8.34 12.93 -15.20
C PHE A 594 -9.86 12.73 -15.39
N ILE A 595 -10.44 13.33 -16.44
CA ILE A 595 -11.86 13.28 -16.77
C ILE A 595 -12.41 11.86 -16.92
N VAL A 596 -11.56 10.87 -17.20
CA VAL A 596 -11.95 9.46 -17.31
C VAL A 596 -12.72 8.98 -16.07
N GLY A 597 -12.23 9.25 -14.87
CA GLY A 597 -12.89 8.85 -13.62
C GLY A 597 -14.27 9.48 -13.45
N PRO A 598 -14.39 10.82 -13.42
CA PRO A 598 -15.67 11.50 -13.35
C PRO A 598 -16.64 11.14 -14.48
N SER A 599 -16.16 10.83 -15.69
CA SER A 599 -17.01 10.44 -16.84
C SER A 599 -17.65 9.07 -16.64
N ILE A 600 -16.89 8.09 -16.13
CA ILE A 600 -17.43 6.77 -15.78
C ILE A 600 -18.52 6.93 -14.71
N LEU A 601 -18.25 7.72 -13.67
CA LEU A 601 -19.22 7.99 -12.62
C LEU A 601 -20.43 8.77 -13.14
N PHE A 602 -20.24 9.68 -14.10
CA PHE A 602 -21.30 10.44 -14.74
C PHE A 602 -22.25 9.53 -15.53
N LEU A 603 -21.71 8.56 -16.27
CA LEU A 603 -22.53 7.57 -16.98
C LEU A 603 -23.42 6.78 -15.99
N ALA A 604 -22.84 6.34 -14.87
CA ALA A 604 -23.59 5.66 -13.82
C ALA A 604 -24.62 6.56 -13.12
N TYR A 605 -24.26 7.80 -12.83
CA TYR A 605 -25.16 8.82 -12.31
C TYR A 605 -26.35 9.07 -13.25
N PHE A 606 -26.09 9.27 -14.54
CA PHE A 606 -27.11 9.50 -15.56
C PHE A 606 -28.13 8.35 -15.60
N VAL A 607 -27.64 7.11 -15.68
CA VAL A 607 -28.50 5.92 -15.66
C VAL A 607 -29.25 5.81 -14.32
N GLN A 608 -28.60 6.10 -13.20
CA GLN A 608 -29.24 6.05 -11.88
C GLN A 608 -30.39 7.06 -11.76
N VAL A 609 -30.19 8.29 -12.24
CA VAL A 609 -31.22 9.34 -12.23
C VAL A 609 -32.38 8.95 -13.14
N ALA A 610 -32.10 8.42 -14.34
CA ALA A 610 -33.13 7.91 -15.24
C ALA A 610 -33.94 6.75 -14.60
N LEU A 611 -33.26 5.78 -13.98
CA LEU A 611 -33.91 4.69 -13.24
C LEU A 611 -34.75 5.20 -12.07
N ASN A 612 -34.27 6.20 -11.34
CA ASN A 612 -35.04 6.83 -10.27
C ASN A 612 -36.32 7.48 -10.82
N MET A 613 -36.26 8.13 -11.97
CA MET A 613 -37.45 8.70 -12.61
C MET A 613 -38.48 7.63 -12.99
N PHE A 614 -38.05 6.53 -13.64
CA PHE A 614 -38.95 5.40 -13.95
C PHE A 614 -39.54 4.77 -12.69
N ARG A 615 -38.76 4.74 -11.61
CA ARG A 615 -39.16 4.16 -10.30
C ARG A 615 -39.87 5.17 -9.39
N ARG A 616 -40.10 6.41 -9.84
CA ARG A 616 -40.67 7.52 -9.06
C ARG A 616 -39.93 7.76 -7.73
N LYS A 617 -38.60 7.61 -7.73
CA LYS A 617 -37.72 7.90 -6.60
C LYS A 617 -37.14 9.31 -6.71
N ASP A 618 -36.86 9.92 -5.56
CA ASP A 618 -36.22 11.23 -5.48
C ASP A 618 -34.72 11.13 -5.81
N SER A 619 -34.25 11.94 -6.76
CA SER A 619 -32.83 12.05 -7.14
C SER A 619 -32.12 13.25 -6.50
N THR A 620 -32.80 14.06 -5.69
CA THR A 620 -32.23 15.27 -5.07
C THR A 620 -30.93 14.99 -4.32
N THR A 621 -30.88 13.91 -3.54
CA THR A 621 -29.68 13.53 -2.77
C THR A 621 -28.51 13.19 -3.68
N ILE A 622 -28.70 12.30 -4.66
CA ILE A 622 -27.60 11.90 -5.57
C ILE A 622 -27.13 13.07 -6.44
N ASN A 623 -28.05 13.95 -6.86
CA ASN A 623 -27.75 15.17 -7.59
C ASN A 623 -26.86 16.12 -6.77
N ALA A 624 -27.21 16.34 -5.50
CA ALA A 624 -26.43 17.18 -4.59
C ALA A 624 -25.03 16.62 -4.36
N LEU A 625 -24.90 15.31 -4.12
CA LEU A 625 -23.62 14.64 -3.89
C LEU A 625 -22.74 14.67 -5.14
N PHE A 626 -23.29 14.37 -6.33
CA PHE A 626 -22.52 14.39 -7.57
C PHE A 626 -22.03 15.81 -7.90
N LEU A 627 -22.87 16.82 -7.73
CA LEU A 627 -22.47 18.22 -7.89
C LEU A 627 -21.39 18.63 -6.88
N ALA A 628 -21.52 18.25 -5.60
CA ALA A 628 -20.51 18.56 -4.59
C ALA A 628 -19.13 17.96 -4.97
N MET A 629 -19.11 16.74 -5.49
CA MET A 629 -17.89 16.10 -6.02
C MET A 629 -17.31 16.90 -7.19
N LEU A 630 -18.11 17.24 -8.20
CA LEU A 630 -17.62 17.98 -9.37
C LEU A 630 -17.18 19.40 -9.01
N PHE A 631 -17.92 20.13 -8.16
CA PHE A 631 -17.53 21.48 -7.75
C PHE A 631 -16.23 21.47 -6.94
N SER A 632 -16.03 20.49 -6.06
CA SER A 632 -14.78 20.36 -5.30
C SER A 632 -13.58 20.14 -6.24
N ASN A 633 -13.74 19.30 -7.27
CA ASN A 633 -12.72 19.10 -8.31
C ASN A 633 -12.46 20.40 -9.10
N LEU A 634 -13.52 21.09 -9.55
CA LEU A 634 -13.40 22.34 -10.30
C LEU A 634 -12.59 23.39 -9.53
N LEU A 635 -12.91 23.60 -8.25
CA LEU A 635 -12.24 24.60 -7.42
C LEU A 635 -10.74 24.33 -7.27
N MET A 636 -10.34 23.06 -7.19
CA MET A 636 -8.93 22.68 -7.16
C MET A 636 -8.25 22.79 -8.51
N ALA A 637 -8.94 22.45 -9.60
CA ALA A 637 -8.37 22.49 -10.96
C ALA A 637 -8.17 23.94 -11.46
N LEU A 638 -9.09 24.86 -11.11
CA LEU A 638 -9.15 26.20 -11.68
C LEU A 638 -7.84 27.01 -11.64
N PRO A 639 -7.06 27.04 -10.55
CA PRO A 639 -5.82 27.82 -10.49
C PRO A 639 -4.81 27.45 -11.59
N PHE A 640 -4.69 26.16 -11.93
CA PHE A 640 -3.81 25.72 -13.01
C PHE A 640 -4.45 25.90 -14.37
N TYR A 641 -5.63 25.32 -14.61
CA TYR A 641 -6.26 25.35 -15.94
C TYR A 641 -6.67 26.76 -16.38
N GLY A 642 -6.96 27.65 -15.43
CA GLY A 642 -7.29 29.06 -15.63
C GLY A 642 -6.08 29.99 -15.77
N HIS A 643 -4.85 29.47 -15.68
CA HIS A 643 -3.66 30.29 -15.81
C HIS A 643 -3.60 30.94 -17.21
N PRO A 644 -3.45 32.29 -17.33
CA PRO A 644 -3.58 33.00 -18.60
C PRO A 644 -2.64 32.51 -19.71
N GLN A 645 -1.45 32.04 -19.32
CA GLN A 645 -0.43 31.54 -20.26
C GLN A 645 -0.70 30.12 -20.78
N LEU A 646 -1.63 29.37 -20.16
CA LEU A 646 -1.89 27.98 -20.52
C LEU A 646 -3.09 27.82 -21.47
N ALA A 647 -4.06 28.74 -21.41
CA ALA A 647 -5.29 28.71 -22.22
C ALA A 647 -6.08 27.38 -22.18
N LEU A 648 -6.09 26.67 -21.04
CA LEU A 648 -6.64 25.30 -20.94
C LEU A 648 -8.12 25.21 -20.53
N VAL A 649 -8.80 26.31 -20.18
CA VAL A 649 -10.18 26.26 -19.68
C VAL A 649 -11.17 25.73 -20.73
N LEU A 650 -11.07 26.25 -21.95
CA LEU A 650 -11.94 25.87 -23.08
C LEU A 650 -11.23 24.98 -24.10
N ASP A 651 -10.01 24.55 -23.78
CA ASP A 651 -9.24 23.65 -24.63
C ASP A 651 -9.74 22.20 -24.52
N GLY A 652 -9.78 21.50 -25.65
CA GLY A 652 -10.24 20.11 -25.72
C GLY A 652 -9.37 19.14 -24.93
N THR A 653 -8.07 19.42 -24.78
CA THR A 653 -7.13 18.64 -23.96
C THR A 653 -7.07 19.12 -22.50
N GLY A 654 -7.76 20.22 -22.19
CA GLY A 654 -7.81 20.86 -20.88
C GLY A 654 -9.11 20.59 -20.13
N LEU A 655 -9.75 21.64 -19.61
CA LEU A 655 -10.91 21.54 -18.72
C LEU A 655 -12.24 21.36 -19.48
N GLN A 656 -12.27 21.58 -20.79
CA GLN A 656 -13.51 21.57 -21.59
C GLN A 656 -14.32 20.26 -21.47
N PRO A 657 -13.73 19.05 -21.55
CA PRO A 657 -14.46 17.80 -21.33
C PRO A 657 -15.12 17.70 -19.95
N PHE A 658 -14.43 18.21 -18.92
CA PHE A 658 -14.95 18.27 -17.57
C PHE A 658 -16.09 19.28 -17.43
N LEU A 659 -16.01 20.42 -18.10
CA LEU A 659 -17.09 21.41 -18.15
C LEU A 659 -18.35 20.85 -18.81
N PHE A 660 -18.25 19.94 -19.79
CA PHE A 660 -19.42 19.24 -20.31
C PHE A 660 -20.07 18.34 -19.26
N VAL A 661 -19.29 17.52 -18.55
CA VAL A 661 -19.82 16.66 -17.47
C VAL A 661 -20.50 17.50 -16.40
N LEU A 662 -19.88 18.60 -15.98
CA LEU A 662 -20.46 19.53 -15.02
C LEU A 662 -21.73 20.21 -15.56
N GLY A 663 -21.70 20.72 -16.78
CA GLY A 663 -22.84 21.37 -17.45
C GLY A 663 -24.04 20.44 -17.57
N PHE A 664 -23.83 19.22 -18.08
CA PHE A 664 -24.90 18.21 -18.16
C PHE A 664 -25.41 17.82 -16.78
N THR A 665 -24.53 17.65 -15.79
CA THR A 665 -24.94 17.36 -14.42
C THR A 665 -25.80 18.50 -13.85
N MET A 666 -25.41 19.77 -14.04
CA MET A 666 -26.19 20.91 -13.59
C MET A 666 -27.56 20.96 -14.27
N ALA A 667 -27.64 20.73 -15.58
CA ALA A 667 -28.89 20.68 -16.32
C ALA A 667 -29.81 19.54 -15.84
N ILE A 668 -29.27 18.32 -15.74
CA ILE A 668 -30.00 17.14 -15.22
C ILE A 668 -30.48 17.41 -13.80
N SER A 669 -29.60 17.92 -12.95
CA SER A 669 -29.89 18.21 -11.54
C SER A 669 -30.97 19.28 -11.40
N TYR A 670 -30.89 20.36 -12.19
CA TYR A 670 -31.89 21.41 -12.23
C TYR A 670 -33.27 20.86 -12.63
N VAL A 671 -33.34 20.10 -13.72
CA VAL A 671 -34.63 19.59 -14.23
C VAL A 671 -35.22 18.54 -13.28
N THR A 672 -34.40 17.57 -12.83
CA THR A 672 -34.89 16.44 -12.02
C THR A 672 -35.17 16.82 -10.57
N THR A 673 -34.50 17.84 -10.02
CA THR A 673 -34.79 18.38 -8.69
C THR A 673 -35.93 19.41 -8.77
N GLY A 674 -35.88 20.34 -9.71
CA GLY A 674 -36.83 21.44 -9.85
C GLY A 674 -38.23 21.00 -10.30
N PHE A 675 -38.32 20.00 -11.16
CA PHE A 675 -39.58 19.41 -11.65
C PHE A 675 -39.84 18.01 -11.06
N ARG A 676 -39.21 17.67 -9.94
CA ARG A 676 -39.35 16.37 -9.26
C ARG A 676 -40.79 15.91 -9.10
N ASP A 677 -41.68 16.85 -8.75
CA ASP A 677 -43.08 16.57 -8.42
C ASP A 677 -44.00 16.53 -9.66
N LYS A 678 -43.44 16.61 -10.88
CA LYS A 678 -44.18 16.52 -12.16
C LYS A 678 -44.13 15.09 -12.74
N PRO A 679 -45.06 14.73 -13.64
CA PRO A 679 -45.00 13.45 -14.35
C PRO A 679 -43.64 13.20 -15.02
N TRP A 680 -43.07 12.02 -14.79
CA TRP A 680 -41.71 11.67 -15.26
C TRP A 680 -41.53 11.80 -16.77
N LEU A 681 -42.59 11.58 -17.57
CA LEU A 681 -42.58 11.78 -19.03
C LEU A 681 -42.33 13.23 -19.43
N LEU A 682 -42.89 14.20 -18.69
CA LEU A 682 -42.65 15.63 -18.95
C LEU A 682 -41.22 16.03 -18.59
N VAL A 683 -40.69 15.48 -17.50
CA VAL A 683 -39.30 15.69 -17.08
C VAL A 683 -38.33 15.13 -18.13
N LEU A 684 -38.55 13.91 -18.63
CA LEU A 684 -37.77 13.34 -19.74
C LEU A 684 -37.92 14.14 -21.03
N GLY A 685 -39.13 14.53 -21.39
CA GLY A 685 -39.38 15.34 -22.59
C GLY A 685 -38.63 16.66 -22.56
N THR A 686 -38.55 17.30 -21.38
CA THR A 686 -37.79 18.53 -21.17
C THR A 686 -36.28 18.30 -21.31
N LEU A 687 -35.75 17.22 -20.72
CA LEU A 687 -34.35 16.83 -20.87
C LEU A 687 -34.00 16.52 -22.33
N PHE A 688 -34.88 15.81 -23.04
CA PHE A 688 -34.70 15.47 -24.44
C PHE A 688 -34.70 16.73 -25.32
N ALA A 689 -35.69 17.62 -25.15
CA ALA A 689 -35.75 18.87 -25.89
C ALA A 689 -34.51 19.76 -25.63
N ALA A 690 -34.07 19.88 -24.37
CA ALA A 690 -32.87 20.61 -24.01
C ALA A 690 -31.61 20.00 -24.65
N ALA A 691 -31.49 18.66 -24.67
CA ALA A 691 -30.40 17.97 -25.31
C ALA A 691 -30.38 18.22 -26.83
N VAL A 692 -31.52 18.10 -27.51
CA VAL A 692 -31.64 18.36 -28.96
C VAL A 692 -31.18 19.77 -29.29
N VAL A 693 -31.70 20.79 -28.57
CA VAL A 693 -31.29 22.19 -28.77
C VAL A 693 -29.78 22.36 -28.56
N PHE A 694 -29.23 21.81 -27.48
CA PHE A 694 -27.81 21.90 -27.18
C PHE A 694 -26.94 21.27 -28.27
N PHE A 695 -27.28 20.06 -28.72
CA PHE A 695 -26.54 19.38 -29.79
C PHE A 695 -26.67 20.10 -31.13
N THR A 696 -27.85 20.62 -31.48
CA THR A 696 -28.03 21.43 -32.70
C THR A 696 -27.16 22.68 -32.67
N VAL A 697 -27.07 23.37 -31.53
CA VAL A 697 -26.18 24.54 -31.38
C VAL A 697 -24.71 24.15 -31.56
N LEU A 698 -24.25 23.08 -30.90
CA LEU A 698 -22.86 22.62 -31.08
C LEU A 698 -22.56 22.21 -32.52
N PHE A 699 -23.51 21.55 -33.19
CA PHE A 699 -23.37 21.16 -34.60
C PHE A 699 -23.24 22.39 -35.50
N VAL A 700 -24.11 23.38 -35.33
CA VAL A 700 -24.05 24.64 -36.10
C VAL A 700 -22.74 25.38 -35.83
N LEU A 701 -22.31 25.50 -34.57
CA LEU A 701 -21.03 26.13 -34.21
C LEU A 701 -19.83 25.44 -34.85
N LYS A 702 -19.88 24.10 -34.99
CA LYS A 702 -18.88 23.34 -35.72
C LYS A 702 -18.89 23.69 -37.21
N GLN A 703 -20.06 23.68 -37.87
CA GLN A 703 -20.16 23.98 -39.31
C GLN A 703 -19.73 25.41 -39.65
N LEU A 704 -19.83 26.33 -38.69
CA LEU A 704 -19.36 27.71 -38.80
C LEU A 704 -17.87 27.88 -38.44
N GLU A 705 -17.16 26.80 -38.08
CA GLU A 705 -15.75 26.81 -37.64
C GLU A 705 -15.47 27.70 -36.42
N ILE A 706 -16.50 28.03 -35.64
CA ILE A 706 -16.39 28.88 -34.43
C ILE A 706 -15.89 28.08 -33.23
N SER A 707 -16.23 26.78 -33.15
CA SER A 707 -15.88 25.95 -32.00
C SER A 707 -15.66 24.47 -32.37
N ASN A 708 -14.64 23.87 -31.75
CA ASN A 708 -14.34 22.43 -31.80
C ASN A 708 -15.12 21.61 -30.75
N ALA A 709 -16.02 22.23 -29.98
CA ALA A 709 -16.77 21.61 -28.89
C ALA A 709 -17.52 20.33 -29.30
N TRP A 710 -18.10 20.32 -30.50
CA TRP A 710 -18.75 19.12 -31.05
C TRP A 710 -17.76 17.96 -31.19
N ASP A 711 -16.61 18.21 -31.82
CA ASP A 711 -15.62 17.18 -32.06
C ASP A 711 -15.04 16.68 -30.74
N VAL A 712 -14.70 17.56 -29.79
CA VAL A 712 -14.20 17.16 -28.47
C VAL A 712 -15.16 16.18 -27.77
N LEU A 713 -16.47 16.44 -27.83
CA LEU A 713 -17.49 15.62 -27.17
C LEU A 713 -17.66 14.23 -27.81
N PHE A 714 -17.68 14.15 -29.14
CA PHE A 714 -17.94 12.88 -29.86
C PHE A 714 -16.68 12.08 -30.19
N THR A 715 -15.52 12.72 -30.25
CA THR A 715 -14.22 12.09 -30.51
C THR A 715 -13.49 11.67 -29.24
N GLY A 716 -14.00 12.10 -28.07
CA GLY A 716 -13.32 12.00 -26.78
C GLY A 716 -11.98 12.72 -26.78
N SER A 717 -11.93 13.95 -27.32
CA SER A 717 -10.68 14.73 -27.44
C SER A 717 -9.56 13.99 -28.21
N GLY A 718 -9.92 13.25 -29.25
CA GLY A 718 -8.97 12.49 -30.08
C GLY A 718 -8.60 11.09 -29.58
N TYR A 719 -9.07 10.65 -28.39
CA TYR A 719 -8.81 9.30 -27.88
C TYR A 719 -9.56 8.20 -28.67
N PHE A 720 -10.74 8.50 -29.23
CA PHE A 720 -11.56 7.51 -29.96
C PHE A 720 -11.52 7.69 -31.49
N THR A 721 -11.00 8.82 -31.97
CA THR A 721 -10.81 9.10 -33.41
C THR A 721 -9.39 9.59 -33.59
N LYS A 722 -8.53 8.70 -34.08
CA LYS A 722 -7.08 8.87 -34.09
C LYS A 722 -6.65 9.79 -35.22
N THR A 723 -5.82 10.78 -34.89
CA THR A 723 -5.07 11.54 -35.89
C THR A 723 -3.87 10.72 -36.38
N LYS A 724 -3.29 11.06 -37.55
CA LYS A 724 -2.11 10.34 -38.09
C LYS A 724 -0.93 10.31 -37.12
N ILE A 725 -0.71 11.39 -36.36
CA ILE A 725 0.35 11.51 -35.35
C ILE A 725 0.01 10.68 -34.11
N PHE A 726 -1.25 10.65 -33.69
CA PHE A 726 -1.66 9.82 -32.54
C PHE A 726 -1.57 8.31 -32.86
N GLY A 727 -1.77 7.93 -34.12
CA GLY A 727 -1.64 6.55 -34.58
C GLY A 727 -0.21 5.98 -34.58
N THR A 728 0.83 6.83 -34.56
CA THR A 728 2.23 6.38 -34.48
C THR A 728 2.66 6.04 -33.06
N VAL A 729 1.89 6.43 -32.04
CA VAL A 729 2.17 6.10 -30.64
C VAL A 729 1.67 4.69 -30.35
N ALA A 730 2.56 3.78 -29.97
CA ALA A 730 2.24 2.37 -29.74
C ALA A 730 1.10 2.20 -28.71
N GLU A 731 1.13 2.96 -27.61
CA GLU A 731 0.15 2.86 -26.52
C GLU A 731 -1.25 3.37 -26.87
N ALA A 732 -1.37 4.19 -27.92
CA ALA A 732 -2.65 4.69 -28.43
C ALA A 732 -3.40 3.65 -29.27
N ASN A 733 -2.72 2.54 -29.61
CA ASN A 733 -3.29 1.47 -30.41
C ASN A 733 -3.94 0.38 -29.55
N ALA A 734 -4.90 -0.32 -30.17
CA ALA A 734 -5.57 -1.42 -29.50
C ALA A 734 -4.51 -2.49 -29.20
N PRO A 735 -4.40 -2.96 -27.95
CA PRO A 735 -3.41 -3.97 -27.59
C PRO A 735 -3.76 -5.30 -28.27
N ASP A 736 -2.75 -6.17 -28.41
CA ASP A 736 -3.05 -7.55 -28.76
C ASP A 736 -3.95 -8.19 -27.68
N ARG A 737 -4.87 -9.06 -28.10
CA ARG A 737 -5.82 -9.70 -27.17
C ARG A 737 -5.08 -10.56 -26.15
N GLY A 738 -4.03 -11.27 -26.57
CA GLY A 738 -3.20 -12.06 -25.66
C GLY A 738 -2.57 -11.20 -24.58
N GLN A 739 -2.04 -10.03 -24.97
CA GLN A 739 -1.49 -9.05 -24.04
C GLN A 739 -2.53 -8.54 -23.03
N LEU A 740 -3.73 -8.17 -23.48
CA LEU A 740 -4.81 -7.71 -22.60
C LEU A 740 -5.15 -8.75 -21.53
N PHE A 741 -5.37 -10.00 -21.96
CA PHE A 741 -5.71 -11.11 -21.05
C PHE A 741 -4.56 -11.41 -20.07
N ALA A 742 -3.31 -11.41 -20.55
CA ALA A 742 -2.14 -11.63 -19.72
C ALA A 742 -1.96 -10.52 -18.66
N GLN A 743 -2.18 -9.25 -19.05
CA GLN A 743 -1.96 -8.12 -18.16
C GLN A 743 -3.03 -7.94 -17.07
N LEU A 744 -4.28 -8.32 -17.36
CA LEU A 744 -5.40 -8.22 -16.41
C LEU A 744 -5.67 -9.53 -15.64
N GLY A 745 -5.05 -10.63 -16.08
CA GLY A 745 -5.31 -11.98 -15.57
C GLY A 745 -6.57 -12.57 -16.21
N PRO A 746 -6.48 -13.65 -17.01
CA PRO A 746 -7.59 -14.08 -17.86
C PRO A 746 -8.80 -14.55 -17.05
N ILE A 747 -8.55 -15.35 -16.01
CA ILE A 747 -9.60 -15.85 -15.11
C ILE A 747 -10.22 -14.68 -14.33
N VAL A 748 -9.39 -13.75 -13.85
CA VAL A 748 -9.84 -12.60 -13.06
C VAL A 748 -10.73 -11.68 -13.89
N LEU A 749 -10.35 -11.40 -15.14
CA LEU A 749 -11.14 -10.58 -16.06
C LEU A 749 -12.51 -11.22 -16.37
N VAL A 750 -12.54 -12.52 -16.66
CA VAL A 750 -13.80 -13.24 -16.94
C VAL A 750 -14.72 -13.22 -15.72
N LEU A 751 -14.17 -13.44 -14.52
CA LEU A 751 -14.92 -13.33 -13.27
C LEU A 751 -15.43 -11.90 -13.05
N ALA A 752 -14.59 -10.88 -13.28
CA ALA A 752 -14.97 -9.49 -13.14
C ALA A 752 -16.12 -9.09 -14.08
N LEU A 753 -16.07 -9.50 -15.34
CA LEU A 753 -17.14 -9.28 -16.32
C LEU A 753 -18.43 -10.01 -15.95
N SER A 754 -18.32 -11.28 -15.51
CA SER A 754 -19.46 -12.07 -15.06
C SER A 754 -20.16 -11.41 -13.86
N MET A 755 -19.37 -10.93 -12.90
CA MET A 755 -19.88 -10.17 -11.77
C MET A 755 -20.42 -8.80 -12.19
N GLY A 756 -19.85 -8.17 -13.22
CA GLY A 756 -20.41 -6.98 -13.87
C GLY A 756 -21.83 -7.19 -14.42
N PHE A 757 -22.05 -8.27 -15.17
CA PHE A 757 -23.38 -8.66 -15.64
C PHE A 757 -24.34 -8.94 -14.48
N TYR A 758 -23.90 -9.70 -13.47
CA TYR A 758 -24.70 -9.95 -12.28
C TYR A 758 -25.02 -8.65 -11.52
N SER A 759 -24.10 -7.70 -11.49
CA SER A 759 -24.28 -6.38 -10.88
C SER A 759 -25.37 -5.59 -11.59
N LEU A 760 -25.35 -5.55 -12.93
CA LEU A 760 -26.43 -4.93 -13.72
C LEU A 760 -27.76 -5.66 -13.50
N TYR A 761 -27.77 -7.00 -13.56
CA TYR A 761 -28.97 -7.79 -13.29
C TYR A 761 -29.58 -7.49 -11.92
N SER A 762 -28.76 -7.49 -10.86
CA SER A 762 -29.16 -7.15 -9.50
C SER A 762 -29.66 -5.69 -9.39
N THR A 763 -29.12 -4.77 -10.17
CA THR A 763 -29.61 -3.39 -10.23
C THR A 763 -31.05 -3.33 -10.74
N PHE A 764 -31.38 -4.08 -11.79
CA PHE A 764 -32.73 -4.11 -12.35
C PHE A 764 -33.69 -4.91 -11.46
N ARG A 765 -33.25 -6.05 -10.92
CA ARG A 765 -34.08 -6.97 -10.13
C ARG A 765 -34.22 -6.56 -8.65
N ASN A 766 -33.10 -6.32 -7.98
CA ASN A 766 -33.02 -6.06 -6.54
C ASN A 766 -32.94 -4.57 -6.20
N LYS A 767 -32.91 -3.69 -7.21
CA LYS A 767 -32.89 -2.22 -7.07
C LYS A 767 -31.66 -1.71 -6.29
N ASN A 768 -30.54 -2.44 -6.32
CA ASN A 768 -29.30 -2.05 -5.67
C ASN A 768 -28.59 -0.95 -6.48
N GLN A 769 -28.39 0.22 -5.87
CA GLN A 769 -27.76 1.38 -6.49
C GLN A 769 -26.25 1.19 -6.68
N SER A 770 -25.53 0.68 -5.67
CA SER A 770 -24.08 0.49 -5.76
C SER A 770 -23.70 -0.49 -6.87
N HIS A 771 -24.52 -1.50 -7.10
CA HIS A 771 -24.33 -2.47 -8.17
C HIS A 771 -24.39 -1.84 -9.57
N LEU A 772 -25.16 -0.76 -9.77
CA LEU A 772 -25.19 -0.07 -11.06
C LEU A 772 -23.83 0.54 -11.38
N PHE A 773 -23.25 1.23 -10.40
CA PHE A 773 -21.95 1.87 -10.52
C PHE A 773 -20.85 0.85 -10.80
N PHE A 774 -20.85 -0.29 -10.12
CA PHE A 774 -19.90 -1.37 -10.39
C PHE A 774 -20.04 -1.95 -11.81
N GLY A 775 -21.26 -2.21 -12.26
CA GLY A 775 -21.52 -2.75 -13.59
C GLY A 775 -21.04 -1.79 -14.68
N ILE A 776 -21.40 -0.51 -14.58
CA ILE A 776 -20.95 0.50 -15.54
C ILE A 776 -19.44 0.68 -15.50
N TRP A 777 -18.84 0.71 -14.31
CA TRP A 777 -17.39 0.87 -14.16
C TRP A 777 -16.61 -0.21 -14.90
N ILE A 778 -16.94 -1.49 -14.72
CA ILE A 778 -16.22 -2.58 -15.39
C ILE A 778 -16.41 -2.58 -16.90
N PHE A 779 -17.64 -2.40 -17.39
CA PHE A 779 -17.87 -2.44 -18.83
C PHE A 779 -17.22 -1.25 -19.54
N THR A 780 -17.29 -0.05 -18.97
CA THR A 780 -16.62 1.12 -19.54
C THR A 780 -15.10 0.97 -19.47
N ALA A 781 -14.55 0.53 -18.35
CA ALA A 781 -13.11 0.32 -18.20
C ALA A 781 -12.58 -0.76 -19.16
N SER A 782 -13.28 -1.89 -19.28
CA SER A 782 -12.93 -2.95 -20.23
C SER A 782 -12.99 -2.48 -21.67
N TYR A 783 -14.05 -1.76 -22.07
CA TYR A 783 -14.16 -1.19 -23.42
C TYR A 783 -13.00 -0.25 -23.75
N MET A 784 -12.65 0.65 -22.82
CA MET A 784 -11.52 1.57 -22.99
C MET A 784 -10.20 0.81 -23.14
N SER A 785 -9.94 -0.19 -22.29
CA SER A 785 -8.71 -1.01 -22.37
C SER A 785 -8.62 -1.82 -23.66
N TRP A 786 -9.77 -2.20 -24.25
CA TRP A 786 -9.83 -2.89 -25.53
C TRP A 786 -9.52 -1.96 -26.72
N THR A 787 -9.75 -0.66 -26.54
CA THR A 787 -9.62 0.34 -27.61
C THR A 787 -8.21 0.92 -27.67
N ALA A 788 -7.55 1.09 -26.51
CA ALA A 788 -6.17 1.57 -26.43
C ALA A 788 -5.41 0.93 -25.25
N ALA A 789 -4.16 0.53 -25.52
CA ALA A 789 -3.28 -0.15 -24.58
C ALA A 789 -3.03 0.69 -23.31
N ARG A 790 -2.94 2.03 -23.44
CA ARG A 790 -2.79 2.95 -22.31
C ARG A 790 -3.88 2.81 -21.23
N PHE A 791 -5.09 2.40 -21.59
CA PHE A 791 -6.20 2.25 -20.63
C PHE A 791 -6.23 0.90 -19.92
N MET A 792 -5.33 -0.04 -20.24
CA MET A 792 -5.22 -1.30 -19.50
C MET A 792 -4.91 -1.05 -18.03
N PHE A 793 -3.98 -0.13 -17.75
CA PHE A 793 -3.66 0.33 -16.41
C PHE A 793 -4.89 0.86 -15.66
N ASN A 794 -5.72 1.68 -16.33
CA ASN A 794 -6.94 2.25 -15.77
C ASN A 794 -8.06 1.23 -15.52
N ALA A 795 -8.03 0.08 -16.19
CA ALA A 795 -8.99 -0.99 -15.97
C ALA A 795 -8.65 -1.87 -14.75
N THR A 796 -7.38 -1.89 -14.32
CA THR A 796 -6.91 -2.76 -13.23
C THR A 796 -7.70 -2.62 -11.92
N PRO A 797 -8.10 -1.42 -11.45
CA PRO A 797 -8.93 -1.28 -10.25
C PRO A 797 -10.28 -2.00 -10.33
N ALA A 798 -10.99 -1.84 -11.45
CA ALA A 798 -12.32 -2.40 -11.64
C ALA A 798 -12.25 -3.93 -11.71
N VAL A 799 -11.26 -4.45 -12.45
CA VAL A 799 -11.01 -5.88 -12.60
C VAL A 799 -10.60 -6.50 -11.25
N ALA A 800 -9.75 -5.85 -10.47
CA ALA A 800 -9.34 -6.35 -9.16
C ALA A 800 -10.52 -6.46 -8.17
N VAL A 801 -11.37 -5.44 -8.08
CA VAL A 801 -12.53 -5.45 -7.15
C VAL A 801 -13.56 -6.50 -7.55
N LEU A 802 -14.00 -6.51 -8.80
CA LEU A 802 -15.07 -7.41 -9.25
C LEU A 802 -14.58 -8.84 -9.48
N GLY A 803 -13.32 -8.99 -9.88
CA GLY A 803 -12.64 -10.29 -9.95
C GLY A 803 -12.52 -10.90 -8.56
N ALA A 804 -12.12 -10.13 -7.54
CA ALA A 804 -12.12 -10.58 -6.15
C ALA A 804 -13.51 -11.01 -5.68
N TRP A 805 -14.54 -10.23 -6.01
CA TRP A 805 -15.92 -10.60 -5.67
C TRP A 805 -16.33 -11.92 -6.33
N GLY A 806 -15.95 -12.13 -7.59
CA GLY A 806 -16.19 -13.39 -8.29
C GLY A 806 -15.49 -14.59 -7.64
N ILE A 807 -14.21 -14.44 -7.27
CA ILE A 807 -13.43 -15.48 -6.59
C ILE A 807 -14.07 -15.85 -5.25
N VAL A 808 -14.40 -14.85 -4.42
CA VAL A 808 -15.01 -15.09 -3.10
C VAL A 808 -16.42 -15.66 -3.23
N ALA A 809 -17.22 -15.18 -4.19
CA ALA A 809 -18.56 -15.72 -4.43
C ALA A 809 -18.52 -17.20 -4.87
N LEU A 810 -17.50 -17.61 -5.65
CA LEU A 810 -17.29 -19.02 -5.98
C LEU A 810 -16.85 -19.83 -4.77
N TRP A 811 -15.94 -19.30 -3.95
CA TRP A 811 -15.51 -19.92 -2.70
C TRP A 811 -16.67 -20.16 -1.73
N ASP A 812 -17.52 -19.15 -1.53
CA ASP A 812 -18.70 -19.25 -0.67
C ASP A 812 -19.70 -20.28 -1.20
N LYS A 813 -19.90 -20.33 -2.53
CA LYS A 813 -20.78 -21.31 -3.17
C LYS A 813 -20.25 -22.74 -3.08
N ALA A 814 -18.93 -22.94 -3.00
CA ALA A 814 -18.34 -24.27 -2.80
C ALA A 814 -18.66 -24.86 -1.42
N ASN A 815 -19.16 -24.05 -0.46
CA ASN A 815 -19.63 -24.47 0.86
C ASN A 815 -18.65 -25.38 1.62
N TRP A 816 -17.36 -25.01 1.64
CA TRP A 816 -16.32 -25.78 2.32
C TRP A 816 -16.61 -26.00 3.82
N SER A 817 -17.23 -25.02 4.48
CA SER A 817 -17.66 -25.14 5.88
C SER A 817 -18.72 -26.22 6.07
N GLY A 818 -19.67 -26.33 5.12
CA GLY A 818 -20.62 -27.41 5.05
C GLY A 818 -19.95 -28.77 4.83
N LEU A 819 -18.97 -28.83 3.91
CA LEU A 819 -18.19 -30.05 3.68
C LEU A 819 -17.45 -30.49 4.96
N VAL A 820 -16.73 -29.59 5.62
CA VAL A 820 -16.00 -29.89 6.87
C VAL A 820 -16.96 -30.33 7.97
N ARG A 821 -18.11 -29.66 8.14
CA ARG A 821 -19.13 -30.06 9.12
C ARG A 821 -19.67 -31.45 8.82
N THR A 822 -19.85 -31.77 7.54
CA THR A 822 -20.36 -33.08 7.09
C THR A 822 -19.29 -34.15 7.29
N TRP A 823 -18.04 -33.86 6.94
CA TRP A 823 -16.90 -34.74 7.17
C TRP A 823 -16.74 -35.08 8.64
N LYS A 824 -16.72 -34.08 9.53
CA LYS A 824 -16.68 -34.28 11.00
C LYS A 824 -17.86 -35.10 11.54
N LYS A 825 -19.00 -35.14 10.84
CA LYS A 825 -20.14 -35.97 11.23
C LYS A 825 -19.99 -37.43 10.79
N PHE A 826 -19.25 -37.67 9.70
CA PHE A 826 -19.03 -39.00 9.14
C PHE A 826 -17.71 -39.65 9.60
N GLY A 827 -16.81 -38.90 10.25
CA GLY A 827 -15.54 -39.37 10.78
C GLY A 827 -14.55 -38.23 10.96
#